data_AF-A0A2E1A8L9-F1
#
_entry.id   AF-A0A2E1A8L9-F1
#
_cell.length_a   1.000
_cell.length_b   1.000
_cell.length_c   1.000
_cell.angle_alpha   90.00
_cell.angle_beta   90.00
_cell.angle_gamma   90.00
#
_symmetry.space_group_name_H-M   'P 1'
#
loop_
_entity.id
_entity.type
_entity.pdbx_description
1 polymer ?
#
loop_
_entity_poly.entity_id
_entity_poly.type
_entity_poly.pdbx_seq_one_letter_code
_entity_poly.pdbx_strand_id
1 'polypeptide(L)'
;MRKIVFIGLLLLITVVPVQAVDGENRLRIPSAEEYLREILELLALSPDDHGILEAELITRYADEIGQQDYDLVDMAYRFFKEEYLQNEMESFWLQARVAAWLKSQQIDLDVATAFEFDDVQIPVTALDLNNDGQDEWILDFQQNIFQGYVVVRRDENESYQVVSTPLPFELYQGLPFVQEGVTKARWNIEYFGDVTGDGQPELVVLYTFQNDDYENTGLSGRYYILTWRADSLVDVGGEAFSFRLQNLGTTWEWTEADASTALDLKQIREMRDNWDCHWEQTTVFSWDGSAFTEAQIEEYFPETASCYLRLAENAMRAKDYDGAIMNYRHVVRLDSPGGINWVGDYAAIRLAIALILNGEEERGIEILRSQQNERETFRSLPELINALLDAYDENPTSVGVCLAAYDFFWLNSYYVWDETSLEVGRTVDNLIYGRGMYIPPPASPVGAGCDAPSLIEDILDEYTFTTQSTLVEQLESLGIPWDSVFYDDLNGDDIDDWIVGISAINMPPVFFLSDGAVYSVSRPALSPLHEPDEFNQLFTFQLPDDAGVALLRTNYVQPHRQIHAGYGIGGGPGECSASGRVSIWRLDQSTLIPIFSSLLCEEIETQAVVDDMAIVSHVYGWEFSDRIHNYVPVEFVWNAVNQAYELTSTSETALVPLPSERSVPPPYQQYRGENLFLQHEYERIIDYQQKAITEIPDISDPVLLRWRYLAALTLEVLDRPAEALAEYIAIYEAAPDSVWGTLASLHVE
;
A
#
# COMPACT_ATOMS: atom_id res chain seq x y z
N MET A 1 22.64 43.70 -80.34
CA MET A 1 21.98 42.37 -80.44
C MET A 1 22.23 41.61 -79.15
N ARG A 2 21.15 41.17 -78.48
CA ARG A 2 21.14 40.54 -77.16
C ARG A 2 21.76 39.13 -77.20
N LYS A 3 22.46 38.73 -76.14
CA LYS A 3 22.62 37.33 -75.72
C LYS A 3 22.21 37.23 -74.24
N ILE A 4 21.23 36.37 -74.00
CA ILE A 4 20.76 35.90 -72.70
C ILE A 4 21.33 34.49 -72.55
N VAL A 5 21.91 34.18 -71.39
CA VAL A 5 22.22 32.81 -70.95
C VAL A 5 21.27 32.51 -69.80
N PHE A 6 20.48 31.46 -69.99
CA PHE A 6 19.46 30.95 -69.08
C PHE A 6 20.11 29.89 -68.17
N ILE A 7 19.93 30.01 -66.85
CA ILE A 7 20.23 28.96 -65.87
C ILE A 7 18.92 28.22 -65.62
N GLY A 8 18.91 26.91 -65.87
CA GLY A 8 17.81 26.01 -65.54
C GLY A 8 18.00 25.43 -64.15
N LEU A 9 17.09 25.78 -63.24
CA LEU A 9 16.91 25.16 -61.93
C LEU A 9 15.85 24.06 -62.12
N LEU A 10 16.26 22.79 -61.99
CA LEU A 10 15.35 21.65 -61.96
C LEU A 10 14.91 21.45 -60.51
N LEU A 11 13.69 21.88 -60.17
CA LEU A 11 12.99 21.43 -58.96
C LEU A 11 12.39 20.04 -59.26
N LEU A 12 12.93 19.00 -58.63
CA LEU A 12 12.23 17.72 -58.48
C LEU A 12 11.27 17.86 -57.30
N ILE A 13 10.00 18.09 -57.58
CA ILE A 13 8.90 17.88 -56.63
C ILE A 13 8.41 16.46 -56.88
N THR A 14 8.70 15.53 -55.98
CA THR A 14 8.05 14.21 -55.92
C THR A 14 6.64 14.42 -55.41
N VAL A 15 5.70 14.65 -56.33
CA VAL A 15 4.26 14.61 -56.05
C VAL A 15 3.88 13.14 -55.91
N VAL A 16 3.61 12.69 -54.69
CA VAL A 16 2.92 11.41 -54.45
C VAL A 16 1.51 11.56 -55.04
N PRO A 17 1.08 10.71 -55.98
CA PRO A 17 -0.26 10.79 -56.54
C PRO A 17 -1.27 10.30 -55.50
N VAL A 18 -1.90 11.22 -54.78
CA VAL A 18 -3.14 10.95 -54.02
C VAL A 18 -4.18 10.54 -55.06
N GLN A 19 -4.50 9.25 -55.12
CA GLN A 19 -5.64 8.77 -55.90
C GLN A 19 -6.91 9.15 -55.12
N ALA A 20 -7.40 10.36 -55.34
CA ALA A 20 -8.72 10.78 -54.90
C ALA A 20 -9.79 9.98 -55.66
N VAL A 21 -10.15 8.81 -55.14
CA VAL A 21 -11.30 8.02 -55.54
C VAL A 21 -12.41 8.36 -54.53
N ASP A 22 -13.36 9.18 -54.96
CA ASP A 22 -14.62 9.53 -54.27
C ASP A 22 -14.63 10.59 -53.14
N GLY A 23 -13.61 11.43 -52.93
CA GLY A 23 -13.76 12.72 -52.20
C GLY A 23 -14.31 12.69 -50.76
N GLU A 24 -14.46 11.52 -50.16
CA GLU A 24 -14.82 11.31 -48.76
C GLU A 24 -13.55 10.94 -48.00
N ASN A 25 -13.18 11.76 -47.00
CA ASN A 25 -12.07 11.45 -46.11
C ASN A 25 -12.31 10.11 -45.42
N ARG A 26 -11.30 9.25 -45.37
CA ARG A 26 -11.35 7.96 -44.67
C ARG A 26 -10.26 7.86 -43.61
N LEU A 27 -10.55 7.11 -42.56
CA LEU A 27 -9.56 6.79 -41.55
C LEU A 27 -8.52 5.84 -42.16
N ARG A 28 -7.25 6.23 -42.13
CA ARG A 28 -6.10 5.42 -42.51
C ARG A 28 -5.31 5.06 -41.27
N ILE A 29 -4.70 3.88 -41.26
CA ILE A 29 -3.71 3.51 -40.25
C ILE A 29 -2.34 3.70 -40.91
N PRO A 30 -1.51 4.67 -40.47
CA PRO A 30 -0.15 4.82 -41.00
C PRO A 30 0.69 3.59 -40.69
N SER A 31 1.70 3.29 -41.51
CA SER A 31 2.64 2.21 -41.19
C SER A 31 3.63 2.65 -40.10
N ALA A 32 4.24 1.70 -39.38
CA ALA A 32 5.30 2.02 -38.43
C ALA A 32 6.46 2.80 -39.06
N GLU A 33 6.82 2.53 -40.32
CA GLU A 33 7.86 3.26 -41.05
C GLU A 33 7.48 4.73 -41.28
N GLU A 34 6.27 4.97 -41.79
CA GLU A 34 5.75 6.32 -42.04
C GLU A 34 5.73 7.11 -40.72
N TYR A 35 5.19 6.49 -39.67
CA TYR A 35 5.02 7.12 -38.37
C TYR A 35 6.36 7.44 -37.69
N LEU A 36 7.34 6.52 -37.70
CA LEU A 36 8.70 6.77 -37.16
C LEU A 36 9.43 7.91 -37.89
N ARG A 37 9.32 7.99 -39.23
CA ARG A 37 9.96 9.05 -40.00
C ARG A 37 9.41 10.42 -39.64
N GLU A 38 8.09 10.52 -39.52
CA GLU A 38 7.41 11.78 -39.20
C GLU A 38 7.67 12.21 -37.77
N ILE A 39 7.61 11.29 -36.79
CA ILE A 39 7.92 11.59 -35.39
C ILE A 39 9.32 12.19 -35.22
N LEU A 40 10.33 11.64 -35.90
CA LEU A 40 11.70 12.13 -35.82
C LEU A 40 11.84 13.58 -36.30
N GLU A 41 11.03 14.00 -37.27
CA GLU A 41 10.99 15.39 -37.74
C GLU A 41 10.20 16.29 -36.77
N LEU A 42 9.12 15.78 -36.19
CA LEU A 42 8.19 16.54 -35.35
C LEU A 42 8.68 16.74 -33.91
N LEU A 43 9.38 15.77 -33.33
CA LEU A 43 9.83 15.84 -31.96
C LEU A 43 10.94 16.87 -31.73
N ALA A 44 11.70 17.20 -32.77
CA ALA A 44 12.61 18.35 -32.74
C ALA A 44 11.89 19.70 -32.49
N LEU A 45 10.55 19.73 -32.62
CA LEU A 45 9.72 20.93 -32.47
C LEU A 45 8.92 20.96 -31.15
N SER A 46 8.71 19.82 -30.46
CA SER A 46 7.92 19.78 -29.21
C SER A 46 8.39 18.69 -28.22
N PRO A 47 9.41 18.99 -27.38
CA PRO A 47 9.94 18.09 -26.35
C PRO A 47 8.89 17.61 -25.32
N ASP A 48 7.93 18.47 -24.97
CA ASP A 48 6.96 18.21 -23.91
C ASP A 48 5.92 17.12 -24.26
N ASP A 49 5.87 16.68 -25.53
CA ASP A 49 4.85 15.76 -26.04
C ASP A 49 5.36 14.30 -26.21
N HIS A 50 6.59 14.01 -25.79
CA HIS A 50 7.25 12.71 -25.99
C HIS A 50 6.45 11.53 -25.46
N GLY A 51 5.88 11.63 -24.26
CA GLY A 51 5.19 10.53 -23.60
C GLY A 51 3.96 10.02 -24.36
N ILE A 52 3.25 10.90 -25.09
CA ILE A 52 2.08 10.50 -25.87
C ILE A 52 2.49 9.76 -27.14
N LEU A 53 3.52 10.26 -27.81
CA LEU A 53 4.01 9.69 -29.06
C LEU A 53 4.68 8.34 -28.83
N GLU A 54 5.41 8.22 -27.72
CA GLU A 54 5.94 6.94 -27.27
C GLU A 54 4.84 5.96 -26.89
N ALA A 55 3.82 6.40 -26.12
CA ALA A 55 2.68 5.55 -25.78
C ALA A 55 1.93 5.04 -27.02
N GLU A 56 1.76 5.88 -28.04
CA GLU A 56 1.16 5.47 -29.31
C GLU A 56 2.05 4.48 -30.07
N LEU A 57 3.36 4.75 -30.21
CA LEU A 57 4.32 3.86 -30.86
C LEU A 57 4.25 2.45 -30.28
N ILE A 58 4.24 2.33 -28.96
CA ILE A 58 4.22 1.05 -28.26
C ILE A 58 2.86 0.37 -28.43
N THR A 59 1.77 1.10 -28.19
CA THR A 59 0.42 0.50 -28.23
C THR A 59 0.07 0.00 -29.62
N ARG A 60 0.47 0.73 -30.67
CA ARG A 60 0.05 0.46 -32.05
C ARG A 60 1.06 -0.35 -32.85
N TYR A 61 2.36 -0.09 -32.65
CA TYR A 61 3.41 -0.55 -33.56
C TYR A 61 4.47 -1.43 -32.88
N ALA A 62 4.26 -1.90 -31.65
CA ALA A 62 5.28 -2.68 -30.94
C ALA A 62 5.82 -3.86 -31.75
N ASP A 63 4.95 -4.61 -32.43
CA ASP A 63 5.32 -5.76 -33.26
C ASP A 63 5.97 -5.38 -34.60
N GLU A 64 5.72 -4.16 -35.09
CA GLU A 64 6.19 -3.68 -36.40
C GLU A 64 7.51 -2.92 -36.32
N ILE A 65 7.80 -2.23 -35.21
CA ILE A 65 8.98 -1.36 -35.10
C ILE A 65 10.27 -2.18 -35.24
N GLY A 66 10.33 -3.37 -34.65
CA GLY A 66 11.47 -4.28 -34.81
C GLY A 66 11.68 -4.78 -36.24
N GLN A 67 10.71 -4.60 -37.14
CA GLN A 67 10.80 -4.97 -38.55
C GLN A 67 11.27 -3.82 -39.45
N GLN A 68 11.47 -2.62 -38.90
CA GLN A 68 11.89 -1.46 -39.69
C GLN A 68 13.41 -1.45 -39.94
N ASP A 69 13.86 -0.47 -40.73
CA ASP A 69 15.29 -0.25 -40.97
C ASP A 69 16.02 0.08 -39.65
N TYR A 70 17.18 -0.55 -39.42
CA TYR A 70 17.92 -0.39 -38.17
C TYR A 70 18.31 1.07 -37.90
N ASP A 71 18.74 1.82 -38.91
CA ASP A 71 19.16 3.21 -38.71
C ASP A 71 17.96 4.09 -38.33
N LEU A 72 16.76 3.77 -38.82
CA LEU A 72 15.52 4.46 -38.45
C LEU A 72 15.13 4.17 -36.99
N VAL A 73 15.17 2.91 -36.56
CA VAL A 73 14.86 2.50 -35.18
C VAL A 73 15.91 3.03 -34.19
N ASP A 74 17.19 2.97 -34.55
CA ASP A 74 18.28 3.50 -33.74
C ASP A 74 18.18 5.02 -33.57
N MET A 75 17.82 5.74 -34.64
CA MET A 75 17.61 7.18 -34.58
C MET A 75 16.43 7.54 -33.65
N ALA A 76 15.31 6.80 -33.74
CA ALA A 76 14.17 6.98 -32.84
C ALA A 76 14.56 6.71 -31.39
N TYR A 77 15.24 5.59 -31.10
CA TYR A 77 15.69 5.28 -29.75
C TYR A 77 16.59 6.36 -29.15
N ARG A 78 17.65 6.77 -29.86
CA ARG A 78 18.57 7.80 -29.37
C ARG A 78 17.84 9.09 -29.04
N PHE A 79 16.86 9.43 -29.88
CA PHE A 79 16.04 10.59 -29.68
C PHE A 79 15.22 10.49 -28.37
N PHE A 80 14.45 9.41 -28.17
CA PHE A 80 13.67 9.24 -26.94
C PHE A 80 14.57 9.09 -25.68
N LYS A 81 15.74 8.47 -25.82
CA LYS A 81 16.70 8.25 -24.73
C LYS A 81 17.23 9.53 -24.10
N GLU A 82 17.55 10.55 -24.90
CA GLU A 82 18.15 11.79 -24.39
C GLU A 82 17.21 12.56 -23.45
N GLU A 83 15.91 12.28 -23.51
CA GLU A 83 14.89 13.20 -23.02
C GLU A 83 13.95 12.69 -21.92
N TYR A 84 13.91 11.40 -21.53
CA TYR A 84 13.22 10.85 -20.32
C TYR A 84 12.76 9.38 -20.52
N LEU A 85 13.60 8.44 -20.98
CA LEU A 85 13.13 7.04 -21.02
C LEU A 85 12.86 6.53 -19.59
N GLN A 86 11.62 6.13 -19.34
CA GLN A 86 11.26 5.37 -18.15
C GLN A 86 11.83 3.95 -18.26
N ASN A 87 12.09 3.32 -17.11
CA ASN A 87 12.31 1.88 -16.89
C ASN A 87 11.88 0.98 -18.05
N GLU A 88 10.57 0.93 -18.19
CA GLU A 88 9.85 -0.02 -19.02
C GLU A 88 10.08 0.24 -20.51
N MET A 89 10.38 1.48 -20.90
CA MET A 89 10.48 1.88 -22.30
C MET A 89 11.83 1.51 -22.92
N GLU A 90 12.92 1.50 -22.14
CA GLU A 90 14.22 1.05 -22.68
C GLU A 90 14.19 -0.44 -23.05
N SER A 91 13.37 -1.24 -22.36
CA SER A 91 13.14 -2.65 -22.69
C SER A 91 12.65 -2.81 -24.12
N PHE A 92 11.62 -2.04 -24.44
CA PHE A 92 10.94 -2.05 -25.71
C PHE A 92 11.89 -1.62 -26.82
N TRP A 93 12.56 -0.47 -26.64
CA TRP A 93 13.47 0.04 -27.65
C TRP A 93 14.68 -0.86 -27.89
N LEU A 94 15.24 -1.48 -26.85
CA LEU A 94 16.33 -2.41 -27.02
C LEU A 94 15.89 -3.64 -27.82
N GLN A 95 14.74 -4.24 -27.49
CA GLN A 95 14.17 -5.35 -28.24
C GLN A 95 13.95 -4.98 -29.71
N ALA A 96 13.35 -3.82 -29.98
CA ALA A 96 13.09 -3.34 -31.32
C ALA A 96 14.37 -3.11 -32.13
N ARG A 97 15.39 -2.47 -31.52
CA ARG A 97 16.70 -2.24 -32.19
C ARG A 97 17.39 -3.55 -32.52
N VAL A 98 17.35 -4.53 -31.61
CA VAL A 98 17.98 -5.84 -31.80
C VAL A 98 17.30 -6.60 -32.92
N ALA A 99 15.96 -6.59 -32.97
CA ALA A 99 15.19 -7.19 -34.05
C ALA A 99 15.56 -6.57 -35.42
N ALA A 100 15.55 -5.23 -35.50
CA ALA A 100 15.87 -4.50 -36.72
C ALA A 100 17.34 -4.73 -37.14
N TRP A 101 18.24 -4.81 -36.18
CA TRP A 101 19.65 -5.09 -36.41
C TRP A 101 19.87 -6.51 -36.95
N LEU A 102 19.29 -7.53 -36.32
CA LEU A 102 19.39 -8.92 -36.76
C LEU A 102 18.91 -9.08 -38.21
N LYS A 103 17.80 -8.41 -38.54
CA LYS A 103 17.27 -8.34 -39.90
C LYS A 103 18.24 -7.68 -40.88
N SER A 104 18.84 -6.55 -40.49
CA SER A 104 19.78 -5.81 -41.36
C SER A 104 21.09 -6.57 -41.62
N GLN A 105 21.58 -7.31 -40.62
CA GLN A 105 22.89 -7.97 -40.68
C GLN A 105 22.82 -9.41 -41.21
N GLN A 106 21.62 -10.01 -41.28
CA GLN A 106 21.43 -11.40 -41.71
C GLN A 106 22.29 -12.40 -40.91
N ILE A 107 22.35 -12.21 -39.59
CA ILE A 107 23.10 -13.10 -38.70
C ILE A 107 22.41 -14.46 -38.66
N ASP A 108 23.17 -15.54 -38.88
CA ASP A 108 22.66 -16.90 -38.67
C ASP A 108 22.87 -17.33 -37.22
N LEU A 109 21.80 -17.28 -36.41
CA LEU A 109 21.82 -17.66 -35.00
C LEU A 109 21.99 -19.18 -34.79
N ASP A 110 21.83 -20.01 -35.83
CA ASP A 110 22.07 -21.48 -35.71
C ASP A 110 23.55 -21.79 -35.45
N VAL A 111 24.44 -20.88 -35.85
CA VAL A 111 25.90 -21.06 -35.76
C VAL A 111 26.59 -20.02 -34.89
N ALA A 112 25.93 -18.91 -34.57
CA ALA A 112 26.48 -17.85 -33.74
C ALA A 112 26.44 -18.25 -32.25
N THR A 113 27.58 -18.21 -31.58
CA THR A 113 27.65 -18.32 -30.11
C THR A 113 27.66 -16.95 -29.42
N ALA A 114 27.99 -15.90 -30.16
CA ALA A 114 27.90 -14.50 -29.75
C ALA A 114 28.03 -13.58 -30.98
N PHE A 115 27.55 -12.34 -30.88
CA PHE A 115 27.80 -11.27 -31.87
C PHE A 115 28.02 -9.91 -31.18
N GLU A 116 28.48 -8.91 -31.93
CA GLU A 116 28.74 -7.54 -31.42
C GLU A 116 27.62 -6.60 -31.85
N PHE A 117 27.07 -5.84 -30.90
CA PHE A 117 26.00 -4.85 -31.08
C PHE A 117 26.28 -3.63 -30.18
N ASP A 118 26.39 -2.43 -30.77
CA ASP A 118 26.77 -1.18 -30.08
C ASP A 118 27.92 -1.33 -29.07
N ASP A 119 29.04 -1.91 -29.52
CA ASP A 119 30.24 -2.18 -28.72
C ASP A 119 30.08 -3.24 -27.60
N VAL A 120 28.97 -3.99 -27.61
CA VAL A 120 28.69 -5.03 -26.62
C VAL A 120 28.62 -6.39 -27.27
N GLN A 121 29.33 -7.34 -26.67
CA GLN A 121 29.27 -8.74 -27.05
C GLN A 121 28.01 -9.35 -26.44
N ILE A 122 27.12 -9.87 -27.28
CA ILE A 122 25.87 -10.54 -26.90
C ILE A 122 26.07 -12.04 -27.09
N PRO A 123 26.20 -12.84 -26.01
CA PRO A 123 26.11 -14.29 -26.09
C PRO A 123 24.75 -14.76 -26.60
N VAL A 124 24.77 -15.86 -27.35
CA VAL A 124 23.58 -16.51 -27.91
C VAL A 124 23.44 -17.91 -27.34
N THR A 125 22.26 -18.23 -26.82
CA THR A 125 21.91 -19.55 -26.31
C THR A 125 20.69 -20.08 -27.07
N ALA A 126 20.83 -21.19 -27.79
CA ALA A 126 19.74 -21.83 -28.53
C ALA A 126 19.02 -22.86 -27.64
N LEU A 127 17.69 -22.77 -27.53
CA LEU A 127 16.81 -23.66 -26.76
C LEU A 127 15.48 -23.83 -27.50
N ASP A 128 14.99 -25.06 -27.63
CA ASP A 128 13.63 -25.38 -28.14
C ASP A 128 12.58 -25.13 -27.03
N LEU A 129 12.17 -23.88 -26.84
CA LEU A 129 11.31 -23.42 -25.74
C LEU A 129 9.87 -23.91 -25.92
N ASN A 130 9.44 -24.18 -27.15
CA ASN A 130 8.07 -24.56 -27.47
C ASN A 130 7.91 -26.08 -27.77
N ASN A 131 9.02 -26.83 -27.75
CA ASN A 131 9.13 -28.26 -28.06
C ASN A 131 8.63 -28.67 -29.47
N ASP A 132 8.85 -27.81 -30.47
CA ASP A 132 8.49 -28.07 -31.87
C ASP A 132 9.66 -28.65 -32.70
N GLY A 133 10.84 -28.78 -32.10
CA GLY A 133 12.07 -29.26 -32.72
C GLY A 133 12.89 -28.18 -33.42
N GLN A 134 12.52 -26.90 -33.31
CA GLN A 134 13.29 -25.73 -33.73
C GLN A 134 13.73 -24.94 -32.50
N ASP A 135 14.95 -24.40 -32.55
CA ASP A 135 15.45 -23.60 -31.45
C ASP A 135 14.87 -22.17 -31.50
N GLU A 136 14.54 -21.62 -30.35
CA GLU A 136 14.54 -20.20 -30.08
C GLU A 136 15.88 -19.76 -29.50
N TRP A 137 16.24 -18.49 -29.64
CA TRP A 137 17.52 -17.96 -29.20
C TRP A 137 17.35 -16.92 -28.09
N ILE A 138 18.04 -17.15 -26.98
CA ILE A 138 18.21 -16.18 -25.90
C ILE A 138 19.47 -15.37 -26.17
N LEU A 139 19.28 -14.06 -26.24
CA LEU A 139 20.32 -13.06 -26.43
C LEU A 139 20.61 -12.39 -25.08
N ASP A 140 21.81 -12.63 -24.54
CA ASP A 140 22.23 -12.14 -23.22
C ASP A 140 22.89 -10.77 -23.33
N PHE A 141 22.21 -9.73 -22.86
CA PHE A 141 22.77 -8.38 -22.85
C PHE A 141 23.47 -8.15 -21.53
N GLN A 142 24.80 -8.02 -21.55
CA GLN A 142 25.59 -7.69 -20.37
C GLN A 142 26.35 -6.38 -20.57
N GLN A 143 25.83 -5.28 -20.04
CA GLN A 143 26.53 -4.00 -19.93
C GLN A 143 26.74 -3.62 -18.46
N ASN A 144 27.68 -2.71 -18.18
CA ASN A 144 28.08 -2.32 -16.82
C ASN A 144 26.92 -1.92 -15.88
N ILE A 145 25.81 -1.43 -16.45
CA ILE A 145 24.64 -0.94 -15.72
C ILE A 145 23.34 -1.62 -16.15
N PHE A 146 23.42 -2.57 -17.08
CA PHE A 146 22.25 -3.14 -17.74
C PHE A 146 22.47 -4.63 -17.98
N GLN A 147 21.54 -5.45 -17.48
CA GLN A 147 21.50 -6.87 -17.80
C GLN A 147 20.07 -7.29 -18.15
N GLY A 148 19.91 -8.10 -19.18
CA GLY A 148 18.60 -8.60 -19.61
C GLY A 148 18.68 -9.63 -20.73
N TYR A 149 17.58 -10.34 -20.94
CA TYR A 149 17.45 -11.31 -22.03
C TYR A 149 16.46 -10.81 -23.07
N VAL A 150 16.84 -10.92 -24.35
CA VAL A 150 15.89 -10.85 -25.48
C VAL A 150 15.74 -12.25 -26.04
N VAL A 151 14.51 -12.74 -26.17
CA VAL A 151 14.24 -14.03 -26.79
C VAL A 151 13.77 -13.79 -28.21
N VAL A 152 14.35 -14.49 -29.19
CA VAL A 152 13.94 -14.40 -30.58
C VAL A 152 13.64 -15.78 -31.15
N ARG A 153 12.69 -15.83 -32.07
CA ARG A 153 12.36 -17.03 -32.86
C ARG A 153 12.52 -16.74 -34.35
N ARG A 154 12.66 -17.78 -35.15
CA ARG A 154 12.68 -17.67 -36.62
C ARG A 154 11.24 -17.75 -37.14
N ASP A 155 10.86 -16.82 -38.02
CA ASP A 155 9.56 -16.83 -38.69
C ASP A 155 9.60 -17.61 -40.02
N GLU A 156 8.45 -17.71 -40.69
CA GLU A 156 8.31 -18.43 -41.96
C GLU A 156 9.16 -17.84 -43.11
N ASN A 157 9.60 -16.59 -43.01
CA ASN A 157 10.42 -15.89 -44.00
C ASN A 157 11.93 -15.97 -43.68
N GLU A 158 12.32 -16.80 -42.72
CA GLU A 158 13.70 -16.89 -42.19
C GLU A 158 14.17 -15.57 -41.52
N SER A 159 13.26 -14.66 -41.15
CA SER A 159 13.57 -13.51 -40.31
C SER A 159 13.41 -13.84 -38.82
N TYR A 160 14.09 -13.07 -37.96
CA TYR A 160 13.92 -13.19 -36.52
C TYR A 160 12.80 -12.27 -36.03
N GLN A 161 11.92 -12.83 -35.19
CA GLN A 161 10.89 -12.11 -34.46
C GLN A 161 11.22 -12.18 -32.96
N VAL A 162 11.09 -11.05 -32.26
CA VAL A 162 11.19 -11.03 -30.80
C VAL A 162 9.97 -11.73 -30.20
N VAL A 163 10.23 -12.64 -29.27
CA VAL A 163 9.21 -13.31 -28.47
C VAL A 163 8.95 -12.44 -27.24
N SER A 164 7.69 -12.12 -26.98
CA SER A 164 7.31 -11.37 -25.77
C SER A 164 7.70 -12.17 -24.52
N THR A 165 8.32 -11.50 -23.55
CA THR A 165 8.73 -12.12 -22.28
C THR A 165 8.31 -11.25 -21.10
N PRO A 166 7.98 -11.85 -19.94
CA PRO A 166 7.62 -11.12 -18.73
C PRO A 166 8.86 -10.71 -17.92
N LEU A 167 10.07 -10.90 -18.47
CA LEU A 167 11.31 -10.56 -17.78
C LEU A 167 11.45 -9.04 -17.77
N PRO A 168 11.47 -8.38 -16.59
CA PRO A 168 11.70 -6.96 -16.54
C PRO A 168 13.07 -6.63 -17.12
N PHE A 169 13.12 -5.60 -17.94
CA PHE A 169 14.38 -4.93 -18.26
C PHE A 169 14.57 -3.85 -17.21
N GLU A 170 15.35 -4.15 -16.17
CA GLU A 170 15.68 -3.13 -15.20
C GLU A 170 16.85 -2.29 -15.71
N LEU A 171 16.56 -1.03 -16.06
CA LEU A 171 17.59 -0.02 -15.91
C LEU A 171 17.68 0.40 -14.47
N TYR A 172 18.93 0.58 -14.09
CA TYR A 172 19.37 0.91 -12.76
C TYR A 172 18.84 2.27 -12.20
N GLN A 173 18.12 3.12 -12.96
CA GLN A 173 17.92 4.53 -12.58
C GLN A 173 16.49 5.02 -12.25
N GLY A 174 15.45 4.18 -12.30
CA GLY A 174 14.07 4.71 -12.32
C GLY A 174 13.06 4.24 -11.27
N LEU A 175 13.36 3.27 -10.39
CA LEU A 175 12.38 2.90 -9.36
C LEU A 175 12.42 3.94 -8.23
N PRO A 176 11.31 4.64 -7.91
CA PRO A 176 11.29 5.67 -6.86
C PRO A 176 11.63 5.13 -5.46
N PHE A 177 11.65 3.81 -5.29
CA PHE A 177 12.07 3.12 -4.06
C PHE A 177 13.46 2.48 -4.13
N VAL A 178 14.07 2.39 -5.31
CA VAL A 178 15.48 2.02 -5.46
C VAL A 178 16.24 3.33 -5.48
N GLN A 179 16.42 3.89 -4.29
CA GLN A 179 17.38 4.98 -4.07
C GLN A 179 18.73 4.58 -4.67
N GLU A 180 19.49 5.58 -5.14
CA GLU A 180 20.93 5.53 -5.40
C GLU A 180 21.53 4.39 -4.57
N GLY A 181 22.00 3.29 -5.17
CA GLY A 181 22.41 2.16 -4.33
C GLY A 181 22.45 0.77 -4.93
N VAL A 182 21.52 0.32 -5.78
CA VAL A 182 21.70 -0.97 -6.49
C VAL A 182 23.02 -0.89 -7.29
N THR A 183 23.83 -1.91 -7.52
CA THR A 183 25.01 -1.70 -8.41
C THR A 183 25.23 -2.81 -9.39
N LYS A 184 24.58 -3.95 -9.15
CA LYS A 184 24.74 -5.16 -9.94
C LYS A 184 23.42 -5.93 -9.93
N ALA A 185 22.67 -5.80 -11.02
CA ALA A 185 21.63 -6.74 -11.41
C ALA A 185 22.27 -7.90 -12.19
N ARG A 186 21.80 -9.13 -11.99
CA ARG A 186 22.26 -10.34 -12.67
C ARG A 186 21.13 -11.28 -13.02
N TRP A 187 21.16 -11.75 -14.25
CA TRP A 187 20.29 -12.81 -14.76
C TRP A 187 21.09 -14.08 -14.95
N ASN A 188 20.62 -15.21 -14.43
CA ASN A 188 21.22 -16.52 -14.66
C ASN A 188 20.14 -17.51 -15.08
N ILE A 189 20.37 -18.26 -16.16
CA ILE A 189 19.56 -19.42 -16.48
C ILE A 189 19.98 -20.53 -15.51
N GLU A 190 19.11 -20.89 -14.59
CA GLU A 190 19.38 -21.90 -13.55
C GLU A 190 19.00 -23.31 -14.04
N TYR A 191 17.91 -23.41 -14.81
CA TYR A 191 17.38 -24.67 -15.28
C TYR A 191 16.61 -24.51 -16.60
N PHE A 192 16.65 -25.56 -17.42
CA PHE A 192 15.81 -25.69 -18.62
C PHE A 192 15.37 -27.15 -18.76
N GLY A 193 14.06 -27.38 -18.76
CA GLY A 193 13.45 -28.71 -18.80
C GLY A 193 11.98 -28.70 -18.38
N ASP A 194 11.28 -29.82 -18.55
CA ASP A 194 9.86 -29.99 -18.21
C ASP A 194 9.67 -30.08 -16.69
N VAL A 195 9.45 -28.95 -16.03
CA VAL A 195 9.18 -28.88 -14.58
C VAL A 195 7.69 -29.01 -14.29
N THR A 196 6.81 -28.75 -15.26
CA THR A 196 5.35 -28.87 -15.09
C THR A 196 4.82 -30.29 -15.36
N GLY A 197 5.64 -31.14 -15.97
CA GLY A 197 5.31 -32.51 -16.33
C GLY A 197 4.32 -32.62 -17.48
N ASP A 198 4.13 -31.56 -18.27
CA ASP A 198 3.18 -31.49 -19.39
C ASP A 198 3.82 -31.84 -20.74
N GLY A 199 5.12 -32.10 -20.74
CA GLY A 199 5.92 -32.42 -21.92
C GLY A 199 6.48 -31.19 -22.65
N GLN A 200 6.25 -29.98 -22.17
CA GLN A 200 6.91 -28.76 -22.65
C GLN A 200 8.00 -28.33 -21.67
N PRO A 201 9.16 -27.86 -22.14
CA PRO A 201 10.21 -27.39 -21.25
C PRO A 201 9.90 -25.98 -20.74
N GLU A 202 10.22 -25.72 -19.47
CA GLU A 202 10.25 -24.39 -18.90
C GLU A 202 11.68 -23.85 -18.81
N LEU A 203 11.80 -22.53 -18.99
CA LEU A 203 13.03 -21.78 -18.75
C LEU A 203 12.97 -21.15 -17.35
N VAL A 204 13.88 -21.57 -16.47
CA VAL A 204 13.98 -21.05 -15.10
C VAL A 204 15.11 -20.04 -15.03
N VAL A 205 14.76 -18.80 -14.73
CA VAL A 205 15.69 -17.68 -14.68
C VAL A 205 15.75 -17.08 -13.28
N LEU A 206 16.95 -17.03 -12.71
CA LEU A 206 17.23 -16.32 -11.48
C LEU A 206 17.63 -14.88 -11.77
N TYR A 207 16.80 -13.95 -11.34
CA TYR A 207 17.14 -12.54 -11.23
C TYR A 207 17.69 -12.23 -9.85
N THR A 208 18.86 -11.59 -9.75
CA THR A 208 19.41 -11.09 -8.49
C THR A 208 19.89 -9.67 -8.63
N PHE A 209 19.73 -8.85 -7.60
CA PHE A 209 20.30 -7.51 -7.53
C PHE A 209 20.90 -7.24 -6.16
N GLN A 210 22.04 -6.55 -6.14
CA GLN A 210 22.73 -6.12 -4.92
C GLN A 210 22.52 -4.62 -4.70
N ASN A 211 22.09 -4.24 -3.50
CA ASN A 211 22.02 -2.84 -3.06
C ASN A 211 23.26 -2.48 -2.23
N ASP A 212 24.18 -1.70 -2.80
CA ASP A 212 25.44 -1.25 -2.19
C ASP A 212 25.24 -0.17 -1.13
N ASP A 213 24.14 0.60 -1.17
CA ASP A 213 23.93 1.72 -0.23
C ASP A 213 23.66 1.27 1.21
N TYR A 214 23.40 0.00 1.39
CA TYR A 214 23.34 -0.61 2.71
C TYR A 214 24.26 -1.81 2.72
N GLU A 215 25.44 -1.65 3.33
CA GLU A 215 26.46 -2.71 3.51
C GLU A 215 25.93 -4.00 4.16
N ASN A 216 24.67 -4.02 4.63
CA ASN A 216 23.96 -5.15 5.24
C ASN A 216 22.64 -5.55 4.55
N THR A 217 22.22 -4.90 3.45
CA THR A 217 21.04 -5.40 2.70
C THR A 217 21.51 -6.43 1.70
N GLY A 218 21.48 -7.70 2.08
CA GLY A 218 21.92 -8.76 1.19
C GLY A 218 21.11 -8.85 -0.11
N LEU A 219 21.59 -9.69 -1.03
CA LEU A 219 21.11 -9.85 -2.40
C LEU A 219 19.58 -10.00 -2.45
N SER A 220 18.88 -9.20 -3.23
CA SER A 220 17.45 -9.44 -3.50
C SER A 220 17.30 -10.07 -4.86
N GLY A 221 16.14 -10.66 -5.15
CA GLY A 221 15.96 -11.34 -6.42
C GLY A 221 14.60 -11.96 -6.62
N ARG A 222 14.43 -12.64 -7.75
CA ARG A 222 13.23 -13.39 -8.10
C ARG A 222 13.58 -14.55 -9.01
N TYR A 223 12.93 -15.69 -8.82
CA TYR A 223 12.88 -16.74 -9.85
C TYR A 223 11.72 -16.47 -10.81
N TYR A 224 12.01 -16.53 -12.10
CA TYR A 224 11.02 -16.56 -13.17
C TYR A 224 10.96 -17.99 -13.71
N ILE A 225 9.76 -18.55 -13.82
CA ILE A 225 9.54 -19.88 -14.41
C ILE A 225 8.73 -19.63 -15.67
N LEU A 226 9.40 -19.62 -16.81
CA LEU A 226 8.80 -19.21 -18.07
C LEU A 226 8.37 -20.43 -18.87
N THR A 227 7.09 -20.46 -19.24
CA THR A 227 6.50 -21.48 -20.14
C THR A 227 6.05 -20.83 -21.44
N TRP A 228 6.08 -21.58 -22.54
CA TRP A 228 5.64 -21.10 -23.84
C TRP A 228 4.11 -21.16 -23.97
N ARG A 229 3.45 -20.03 -24.25
CA ARG A 229 2.01 -19.96 -24.48
C ARG A 229 1.68 -18.95 -25.58
N ALA A 230 0.99 -19.43 -26.61
CA ALA A 230 0.46 -18.60 -27.69
C ALA A 230 1.52 -17.63 -28.28
N ASP A 231 2.68 -18.15 -28.65
CA ASP A 231 3.81 -17.40 -29.22
C ASP A 231 4.51 -16.41 -28.27
N SER A 232 4.33 -16.58 -26.96
CA SER A 232 4.96 -15.75 -25.93
C SER A 232 5.47 -16.60 -24.77
N LEU A 233 6.42 -16.06 -24.01
CA LEU A 233 6.77 -16.62 -22.70
C LEU A 233 5.85 -16.02 -21.64
N VAL A 234 5.37 -16.86 -20.72
CA VAL A 234 4.53 -16.45 -19.58
C VAL A 234 5.19 -16.94 -18.31
N ASP A 235 5.29 -16.06 -17.30
CA ASP A 235 5.80 -16.43 -15.99
C ASP A 235 4.71 -17.15 -15.20
N VAL A 236 4.94 -18.43 -14.92
CA VAL A 236 4.06 -19.27 -14.10
C VAL A 236 4.54 -19.42 -12.67
N GLY A 237 5.65 -18.77 -12.29
CA GLY A 237 6.06 -18.63 -10.90
C GLY A 237 5.27 -17.53 -10.19
N GLY A 238 5.18 -16.33 -10.79
CA GLY A 238 4.52 -15.19 -10.16
C GLY A 238 5.35 -14.55 -9.03
N GLU A 239 4.71 -13.69 -8.23
CA GLU A 239 5.43 -12.86 -7.24
C GLU A 239 5.95 -13.64 -6.02
N ALA A 240 5.38 -14.81 -5.71
CA ALA A 240 5.78 -15.65 -4.57
C ALA A 240 7.25 -16.08 -4.62
N PHE A 241 7.86 -16.05 -5.81
CA PHE A 241 9.27 -16.36 -6.03
C PHE A 241 10.21 -15.16 -5.84
N SER A 242 9.68 -14.01 -5.45
CA SER A 242 10.48 -12.86 -5.05
C SER A 242 11.08 -13.09 -3.66
N PHE A 243 12.36 -12.79 -3.51
CA PHE A 243 13.06 -12.96 -2.26
C PHE A 243 13.97 -11.76 -1.96
N ARG A 244 14.20 -11.55 -0.67
CA ARG A 244 15.14 -10.56 -0.17
C ARG A 244 16.13 -11.34 0.71
N LEU A 245 17.35 -11.60 0.24
CA LEU A 245 18.40 -12.31 0.99
C LEU A 245 18.96 -11.38 2.06
N GLN A 246 18.13 -10.94 2.99
CA GLN A 246 18.53 -9.87 3.88
C GLN A 246 19.40 -10.30 5.05
N ASN A 247 19.83 -11.58 5.20
CA ASN A 247 21.10 -11.92 5.90
C ASN A 247 21.45 -13.41 6.10
N LEU A 248 20.67 -14.42 5.67
CA LEU A 248 20.92 -15.78 6.20
C LEU A 248 20.95 -16.92 5.15
N GLY A 249 20.91 -16.57 3.86
CA GLY A 249 20.94 -17.56 2.79
C GLY A 249 19.54 -18.09 2.46
N THR A 250 19.27 -18.18 1.16
CA THR A 250 18.13 -18.91 0.63
C THR A 250 18.68 -19.88 -0.38
N THR A 251 18.30 -21.14 -0.25
CA THR A 251 18.64 -22.18 -1.22
C THR A 251 17.37 -22.64 -1.89
N TRP A 252 17.48 -22.95 -3.17
CA TRP A 252 16.39 -23.45 -3.98
C TRP A 252 16.78 -24.83 -4.51
N GLU A 253 15.88 -25.80 -4.39
CA GLU A 253 16.09 -27.14 -4.90
C GLU A 253 14.84 -27.64 -5.61
N TRP A 254 15.02 -28.19 -6.82
CA TRP A 254 13.96 -28.94 -7.50
C TRP A 254 13.89 -30.35 -6.89
N THR A 255 12.69 -30.79 -6.54
CA THR A 255 12.45 -32.09 -5.89
C THR A 255 11.19 -32.76 -6.44
N GLU A 256 11.17 -34.09 -6.44
CA GLU A 256 9.95 -34.88 -6.65
C GLU A 256 9.33 -35.11 -5.26
N ALA A 257 8.51 -34.19 -4.73
CA ALA A 257 7.93 -34.36 -3.39
C ALA A 257 6.63 -35.18 -3.42
N ASP A 258 5.97 -35.28 -4.57
CA ASP A 258 4.72 -36.00 -4.75
C ASP A 258 4.77 -37.11 -5.83
N ALA A 259 3.61 -37.68 -6.17
CA ALA A 259 3.49 -38.73 -7.18
C ALA A 259 3.18 -38.18 -8.59
N SER A 260 3.20 -36.86 -8.77
CA SER A 260 3.02 -36.22 -10.06
C SER A 260 4.28 -36.34 -10.90
N THR A 261 4.15 -36.02 -12.20
CA THR A 261 5.31 -35.90 -13.10
C THR A 261 5.93 -34.51 -13.05
N ALA A 262 5.28 -33.55 -12.38
CA ALA A 262 5.81 -32.21 -12.19
C ALA A 262 6.89 -32.23 -11.09
N LEU A 263 7.89 -31.36 -11.23
CA LEU A 263 8.86 -31.10 -10.18
C LEU A 263 8.29 -30.05 -9.24
N ASP A 264 8.52 -30.24 -7.95
CA ASP A 264 8.26 -29.22 -6.95
C ASP A 264 9.50 -28.35 -6.77
N LEU A 265 9.29 -27.06 -6.53
CA LEU A 265 10.38 -26.14 -6.19
C LEU A 265 10.37 -25.91 -4.68
N LYS A 266 11.41 -26.39 -4.01
CA LYS A 266 11.59 -26.21 -2.58
C LYS A 266 12.51 -25.04 -2.30
N GLN A 267 12.00 -24.06 -1.57
CA GLN A 267 12.71 -22.89 -1.07
C GLN A 267 13.05 -23.11 0.39
N ILE A 268 14.33 -23.06 0.75
CA ILE A 268 14.80 -23.13 2.14
C ILE A 268 15.36 -21.76 2.49
N ARG A 269 14.74 -21.09 3.46
CA ARG A 269 15.11 -19.77 3.94
C ARG A 269 15.56 -19.87 5.39
N GLU A 270 16.72 -19.32 5.70
CA GLU A 270 17.02 -19.00 7.08
C GLU A 270 16.36 -17.65 7.41
N MET A 271 15.56 -17.66 8.45
CA MET A 271 14.68 -16.60 8.88
C MET A 271 15.13 -16.09 10.24
N ARG A 272 14.89 -14.80 10.52
CA ARG A 272 15.18 -14.18 11.81
C ARG A 272 14.11 -13.17 12.19
N ASP A 273 13.88 -13.04 13.49
CA ASP A 273 12.95 -12.08 14.08
C ASP A 273 13.63 -11.12 15.08
N ASN A 274 12.84 -10.25 15.71
CA ASN A 274 13.28 -9.34 16.77
C ASN A 274 13.81 -10.03 18.04
N TRP A 275 13.45 -11.30 18.27
CA TRP A 275 13.93 -12.05 19.44
C TRP A 275 15.30 -12.69 19.21
N ASP A 276 15.89 -12.43 18.04
CA ASP A 276 17.10 -13.11 17.57
C ASP A 276 16.88 -14.63 17.46
N CYS A 277 15.64 -15.09 17.26
CA CYS A 277 15.41 -16.48 16.88
C CYS A 277 15.81 -16.62 15.42
N HIS A 278 16.74 -17.52 15.13
CA HIS A 278 17.07 -17.94 13.77
C HIS A 278 16.42 -19.30 13.54
N TRP A 279 15.58 -19.42 12.51
CA TRP A 279 14.91 -20.66 12.17
C TRP A 279 14.98 -20.92 10.67
N GLU A 280 14.81 -22.18 10.29
CA GLU A 280 14.71 -22.53 8.87
C GLU A 280 13.23 -22.62 8.50
N GLN A 281 12.83 -21.92 7.44
CA GLN A 281 11.53 -22.06 6.81
C GLN A 281 11.72 -22.74 5.46
N THR A 282 11.10 -23.90 5.31
CA THR A 282 11.02 -24.62 4.05
C THR A 282 9.64 -24.37 3.44
N THR A 283 9.61 -23.81 2.24
CA THR A 283 8.39 -23.63 1.46
C THR A 283 8.47 -24.50 0.22
N VAL A 284 7.48 -25.36 0.00
CA VAL A 284 7.37 -26.20 -1.20
C VAL A 284 6.31 -25.59 -2.11
N PHE A 285 6.72 -25.27 -3.33
CA PHE A 285 5.85 -24.80 -4.38
C PHE A 285 5.56 -25.95 -5.35
N SER A 286 4.28 -26.22 -5.57
CA SER A 286 3.82 -27.29 -6.46
C SER A 286 3.03 -26.74 -7.64
N TRP A 287 3.12 -27.43 -8.77
CA TRP A 287 2.36 -27.10 -9.96
C TRP A 287 0.87 -27.46 -9.78
N ASP A 288 -0.03 -26.48 -9.90
CA ASP A 288 -1.47 -26.68 -9.77
C ASP A 288 -2.21 -26.94 -11.10
N GLY A 289 -1.45 -27.02 -12.21
CA GLY A 289 -1.97 -27.09 -13.57
C GLY A 289 -1.98 -25.74 -14.31
N SER A 290 -1.70 -24.63 -13.62
CA SER A 290 -1.69 -23.29 -14.20
C SER A 290 -0.51 -22.42 -13.76
N ALA A 291 -0.14 -22.50 -12.48
CA ALA A 291 0.94 -21.79 -11.84
C ALA A 291 1.58 -22.65 -10.72
N PHE A 292 2.80 -22.28 -10.32
CA PHE A 292 3.38 -22.80 -9.09
C PHE A 292 2.76 -22.08 -7.90
N THR A 293 2.19 -22.84 -6.97
CA THR A 293 1.53 -22.29 -5.78
C THR A 293 2.13 -22.89 -4.52
N GLU A 294 2.05 -22.15 -3.41
CA GLU A 294 2.51 -22.62 -2.12
C GLU A 294 1.68 -23.84 -1.67
N ALA A 295 2.31 -25.01 -1.64
CA ALA A 295 1.66 -26.25 -1.26
C ALA A 295 1.90 -26.58 0.22
N GLN A 296 3.09 -26.24 0.72
CA GLN A 296 3.50 -26.58 2.08
C GLN A 296 4.50 -25.56 2.63
N ILE A 297 4.30 -25.15 3.88
CA ILE A 297 5.31 -24.45 4.70
C ILE A 297 5.66 -25.34 5.89
N GLU A 298 6.95 -25.58 6.09
CA GLU A 298 7.51 -26.20 7.29
C GLU A 298 8.45 -25.20 7.97
N GLU A 299 8.31 -25.04 9.29
CA GLU A 299 9.20 -24.21 10.09
C GLU A 299 9.95 -25.08 11.09
N TYR A 300 11.28 -24.99 11.07
CA TYR A 300 12.16 -25.68 12.00
C TYR A 300 12.83 -24.68 12.93
N PHE A 301 12.35 -24.66 14.17
CA PHE A 301 12.90 -23.83 15.25
C PHE A 301 13.99 -24.61 16.01
N PRO A 302 15.25 -24.13 16.02
CA PRO A 302 16.29 -24.68 16.88
C PRO A 302 15.94 -24.55 18.37
N GLU A 303 16.39 -25.49 19.20
CA GLU A 303 16.20 -25.47 20.66
C GLU A 303 17.10 -24.41 21.36
N THR A 304 16.87 -23.14 21.06
CA THR A 304 17.59 -21.99 21.62
C THR A 304 16.69 -21.14 22.51
N ALA A 305 17.28 -20.39 23.45
CA ALA A 305 16.52 -19.48 24.31
C ALA A 305 15.68 -18.48 23.50
N SER A 306 16.25 -17.88 22.45
CA SER A 306 15.55 -16.95 21.56
C SER A 306 14.37 -17.58 20.82
N CYS A 307 14.51 -18.81 20.31
CA CYS A 307 13.39 -19.47 19.62
C CYS A 307 12.31 -19.98 20.57
N TYR A 308 12.68 -20.47 21.76
CA TYR A 308 11.68 -20.73 22.80
C TYR A 308 10.97 -19.45 23.24
N LEU A 309 11.66 -18.31 23.25
CA LEU A 309 11.02 -17.03 23.55
C LEU A 309 10.00 -16.64 22.47
N ARG A 310 10.36 -16.73 21.18
CA ARG A 310 9.43 -16.55 20.05
C ARG A 310 8.19 -17.44 20.21
N LEU A 311 8.39 -18.74 20.44
CA LEU A 311 7.29 -19.70 20.62
C LEU A 311 6.42 -19.36 21.84
N ALA A 312 7.02 -18.90 22.94
CA ALA A 312 6.29 -18.46 24.12
C ALA A 312 5.44 -17.21 23.85
N GLU A 313 5.97 -16.21 23.12
CA GLU A 313 5.22 -15.00 22.74
C GLU A 313 4.07 -15.33 21.79
N ASN A 314 4.27 -16.23 20.83
CA ASN A 314 3.19 -16.71 19.96
C ASN A 314 2.08 -17.41 20.75
N ALA A 315 2.45 -18.25 21.73
CA ALA A 315 1.50 -18.92 22.60
C ALA A 315 0.73 -17.91 23.50
N MET A 316 1.43 -16.92 24.07
CA MET A 316 0.80 -15.82 24.81
C MET A 316 -0.24 -15.08 23.97
N ARG A 317 0.11 -14.73 22.72
CA ARG A 317 -0.79 -14.06 21.78
C ARG A 317 -2.03 -14.89 21.46
N ALA A 318 -1.86 -16.21 21.33
CA ALA A 318 -2.93 -17.16 21.08
C ALA A 318 -3.76 -17.51 22.34
N LYS A 319 -3.45 -16.92 23.50
CA LYS A 319 -4.02 -17.27 24.82
C LYS A 319 -3.81 -18.74 25.21
N ASP A 320 -2.80 -19.40 24.62
CA ASP A 320 -2.33 -20.73 25.02
C ASP A 320 -1.33 -20.60 26.17
N TYR A 321 -1.85 -20.33 27.37
CA TYR A 321 -1.01 -20.07 28.54
C TYR A 321 -0.18 -21.29 28.95
N ASP A 322 -0.70 -22.51 28.77
CA ASP A 322 0.07 -23.74 29.02
C ASP A 322 1.28 -23.85 28.08
N GLY A 323 1.08 -23.60 26.77
CA GLY A 323 2.16 -23.53 25.78
C GLY A 323 3.16 -22.43 26.10
N ALA A 324 2.70 -21.24 26.50
CA ALA A 324 3.55 -20.13 26.91
C ALA A 324 4.40 -20.47 28.14
N ILE A 325 3.77 -21.01 29.20
CA ILE A 325 4.44 -21.44 30.44
C ILE A 325 5.53 -22.48 30.14
N MET A 326 5.23 -23.47 29.30
CA MET A 326 6.19 -24.49 28.89
C MET A 326 7.41 -23.85 28.24
N ASN A 327 7.20 -23.00 27.23
CA ASN A 327 8.28 -22.38 26.47
C ASN A 327 9.09 -21.37 27.29
N TYR A 328 8.47 -20.48 28.07
CA TYR A 328 9.23 -19.57 28.95
C TYR A 328 10.07 -20.32 30.00
N ARG A 329 9.58 -21.44 30.54
CA ARG A 329 10.39 -22.30 31.42
C ARG A 329 11.62 -22.86 30.71
N HIS A 330 11.56 -23.12 29.41
CA HIS A 330 12.75 -23.48 28.63
C HIS A 330 13.70 -22.30 28.51
N VAL A 331 13.21 -21.09 28.19
CA VAL A 331 14.04 -19.87 28.11
C VAL A 331 14.79 -19.62 29.42
N VAL A 332 14.10 -19.63 30.56
CA VAL A 332 14.69 -19.36 31.90
C VAL A 332 15.73 -20.42 32.31
N ARG A 333 15.68 -21.63 31.75
CA ARG A 333 16.65 -22.71 32.04
C ARG A 333 17.88 -22.71 31.14
N LEU A 334 17.78 -22.09 29.96
CA LEU A 334 18.87 -22.04 28.99
C LEU A 334 19.72 -20.80 29.26
N ASP A 335 21.05 -20.97 29.31
CA ASP A 335 21.95 -19.83 29.35
C ASP A 335 21.80 -19.02 28.05
N SER A 336 21.56 -17.72 28.16
CA SER A 336 21.41 -16.84 26.99
C SER A 336 22.74 -16.75 26.23
N PRO A 337 22.79 -17.11 24.93
CA PRO A 337 24.00 -16.98 24.13
C PRO A 337 24.51 -15.53 24.17
N GLY A 338 25.79 -15.35 24.52
CA GLY A 338 26.42 -14.01 24.54
C GLY A 338 26.31 -13.23 25.85
N GLY A 339 25.73 -13.81 26.93
CA GLY A 339 25.68 -13.15 28.25
C GLY A 339 24.72 -11.97 28.31
N ILE A 340 23.77 -11.91 27.37
CA ILE A 340 22.70 -10.92 27.33
C ILE A 340 21.63 -11.39 28.34
N ASN A 341 21.78 -10.98 29.60
CA ASN A 341 20.92 -11.46 30.69
C ASN A 341 19.44 -11.07 30.56
N TRP A 342 19.11 -10.02 29.79
CA TRP A 342 17.74 -9.49 29.75
C TRP A 342 16.71 -10.47 29.16
N VAL A 343 17.11 -11.39 28.28
CA VAL A 343 16.21 -12.39 27.69
C VAL A 343 15.65 -13.33 28.77
N GLY A 344 16.50 -13.76 29.70
CA GLY A 344 16.10 -14.58 30.84
C GLY A 344 15.18 -13.83 31.80
N ASP A 345 15.55 -12.59 32.16
CA ASP A 345 14.78 -11.73 33.07
C ASP A 345 13.39 -11.43 32.48
N TYR A 346 13.35 -11.06 31.20
CA TYR A 346 12.10 -10.85 30.46
C TYR A 346 11.24 -12.11 30.43
N ALA A 347 11.82 -13.27 30.07
CA ALA A 347 11.09 -14.53 30.05
C ALA A 347 10.58 -14.94 31.44
N ALA A 348 11.29 -14.62 32.53
CA ALA A 348 10.84 -14.88 33.89
C ALA A 348 9.62 -14.02 34.27
N ILE A 349 9.62 -12.73 33.92
CA ILE A 349 8.49 -11.83 34.13
C ILE A 349 7.27 -12.32 33.33
N ARG A 350 7.48 -12.68 32.06
CA ARG A 350 6.41 -13.18 31.19
C ARG A 350 5.88 -14.54 31.61
N LEU A 351 6.75 -15.43 32.10
CA LEU A 351 6.35 -16.69 32.75
C LEU A 351 5.45 -16.42 33.96
N ALA A 352 5.78 -15.42 34.78
CA ALA A 352 4.96 -15.07 35.93
C ALA A 352 3.56 -14.59 35.52
N ILE A 353 3.48 -13.73 34.51
CA ILE A 353 2.20 -13.27 33.93
C ILE A 353 1.39 -14.48 33.40
N ALA A 354 2.01 -15.36 32.62
CA ALA A 354 1.35 -16.54 32.07
C ALA A 354 0.83 -17.47 33.18
N LEU A 355 1.59 -17.66 34.26
CA LEU A 355 1.15 -18.43 35.44
C LEU A 355 -0.06 -17.79 36.11
N ILE A 356 -0.06 -16.48 36.31
CA ILE A 356 -1.18 -15.75 36.92
C ILE A 356 -2.44 -15.88 36.05
N LEU A 357 -2.31 -15.73 34.73
CA LEU A 357 -3.43 -15.88 33.79
C LEU A 357 -3.94 -17.33 33.67
N ASN A 358 -3.10 -18.32 34.01
CA ASN A 358 -3.46 -19.74 34.04
C ASN A 358 -3.98 -20.22 35.40
N GLY A 359 -4.27 -19.31 36.35
CA GLY A 359 -4.76 -19.66 37.69
C GLY A 359 -3.71 -20.21 38.65
N GLU A 360 -2.43 -19.92 38.41
CA GLU A 360 -1.29 -20.23 39.29
C GLU A 360 -0.71 -18.95 39.95
N GLU A 361 -1.57 -18.10 40.51
CA GLU A 361 -1.26 -16.73 40.93
C GLU A 361 -0.12 -16.67 41.95
N GLU A 362 -0.19 -17.47 43.02
CA GLU A 362 0.84 -17.48 44.07
C GLU A 362 2.24 -17.76 43.50
N ARG A 363 2.34 -18.65 42.52
CA ARG A 363 3.62 -19.01 41.88
C ARG A 363 4.13 -17.91 40.96
N GLY A 364 3.25 -17.27 40.22
CA GLY A 364 3.64 -16.12 39.39
C GLY A 364 4.15 -14.96 40.24
N ILE A 365 3.45 -14.62 41.33
CA ILE A 365 3.87 -13.54 42.24
C ILE A 365 5.19 -13.87 42.95
N GLU A 366 5.43 -15.12 43.33
CA GLU A 366 6.72 -15.55 43.86
C GLU A 366 7.87 -15.26 42.87
N ILE A 367 7.66 -15.52 41.57
CA ILE A 367 8.64 -15.22 40.52
C ILE A 367 8.85 -13.71 40.41
N LEU A 368 7.79 -12.90 40.32
CA LEU A 368 7.93 -11.43 40.23
C LEU A 368 8.72 -10.84 41.40
N ARG A 369 8.42 -11.27 42.63
CA ARG A 369 9.16 -10.81 43.84
C ARG A 369 10.62 -11.25 43.85
N SER A 370 10.92 -12.41 43.27
CA SER A 370 12.31 -12.86 43.10
C SER A 370 13.08 -11.99 42.12
N GLN A 371 12.42 -11.57 41.02
CA GLN A 371 13.00 -10.73 39.97
C GLN A 371 13.15 -9.26 40.40
N GLN A 372 12.31 -8.76 41.32
CA GLN A 372 12.38 -7.38 41.83
C GLN A 372 13.75 -7.00 42.42
N ASN A 373 14.53 -7.98 42.89
CA ASN A 373 15.84 -7.76 43.51
C ASN A 373 17.04 -7.99 42.56
N GLU A 374 16.80 -8.43 41.32
CA GLU A 374 17.85 -8.68 40.33
C GLU A 374 18.24 -7.39 39.58
N ARG A 375 19.47 -7.33 39.05
CA ARG A 375 20.18 -6.06 38.71
C ARG A 375 19.72 -5.40 37.40
N GLU A 376 19.91 -4.08 37.38
CA GLU A 376 19.74 -3.03 36.34
C GLU A 376 20.24 -3.31 34.90
N THR A 377 19.75 -4.32 34.20
CA THR A 377 20.11 -4.50 32.77
C THR A 377 19.17 -3.76 31.81
N PHE A 378 17.90 -3.61 32.16
CA PHE A 378 16.89 -2.94 31.32
C PHE A 378 16.00 -2.02 32.16
N ARG A 379 15.91 -0.74 31.77
CA ARG A 379 15.24 0.30 32.59
C ARG A 379 13.75 0.02 32.83
N SER A 380 13.09 -0.56 31.84
CA SER A 380 11.65 -0.77 31.81
C SER A 380 11.19 -2.03 32.57
N LEU A 381 12.05 -3.05 32.74
CA LEU A 381 11.65 -4.30 33.42
C LEU A 381 11.33 -4.10 34.92
N PRO A 382 12.13 -3.34 35.71
CA PRO A 382 11.75 -3.03 37.09
C PRO A 382 10.45 -2.23 37.20
N GLU A 383 10.18 -1.32 36.25
CA GLU A 383 8.93 -0.55 36.21
C GLU A 383 7.73 -1.47 35.96
N LEU A 384 7.86 -2.42 35.01
CA LEU A 384 6.85 -3.45 34.78
C LEU A 384 6.64 -4.31 36.03
N ILE A 385 7.71 -4.85 36.64
CA ILE A 385 7.59 -5.71 37.84
C ILE A 385 6.86 -4.96 38.96
N ASN A 386 7.22 -3.70 39.22
CA ASN A 386 6.57 -2.92 40.27
C ASN A 386 5.11 -2.66 39.92
N ALA A 387 4.76 -2.29 38.68
CA ALA A 387 3.38 -2.10 38.28
C ALA A 387 2.52 -3.38 38.48
N LEU A 388 3.06 -4.55 38.13
CA LEU A 388 2.38 -5.84 38.33
C LEU A 388 2.21 -6.19 39.81
N LEU A 389 3.25 -5.96 40.63
CA LEU A 389 3.21 -6.25 42.07
C LEU A 389 2.30 -5.28 42.82
N ASP A 390 2.33 -3.99 42.49
CA ASP A 390 1.47 -2.98 43.08
C ASP A 390 -0.01 -3.30 42.75
N ALA A 391 -0.32 -3.62 41.49
CA ALA A 391 -1.65 -4.03 41.09
C ALA A 391 -2.14 -5.29 41.81
N TYR A 392 -1.27 -6.28 42.01
CA TYR A 392 -1.62 -7.50 42.76
C TYR A 392 -1.79 -7.25 44.27
N ASP A 393 -0.93 -6.43 44.88
CA ASP A 393 -0.99 -6.12 46.31
C ASP A 393 -2.23 -5.26 46.64
N GLU A 394 -2.68 -4.41 45.70
CA GLU A 394 -3.94 -3.67 45.79
C GLU A 394 -5.16 -4.58 45.54
N ASN A 395 -5.10 -5.43 44.52
CA ASN A 395 -6.17 -6.34 44.16
C ASN A 395 -5.62 -7.69 43.66
N PRO A 396 -5.61 -8.75 44.49
CA PRO A 396 -4.94 -10.01 44.18
C PRO A 396 -5.75 -10.90 43.21
N THR A 397 -6.00 -10.37 42.02
CA THR A 397 -6.72 -11.01 40.92
C THR A 397 -5.85 -11.05 39.67
N SER A 398 -6.07 -12.03 38.80
CA SER A 398 -5.41 -12.10 37.50
C SER A 398 -5.75 -10.91 36.60
N VAL A 399 -6.94 -10.32 36.78
CA VAL A 399 -7.43 -9.13 36.07
C VAL A 399 -6.56 -7.91 36.34
N GLY A 400 -6.31 -7.60 37.61
CA GLY A 400 -5.47 -6.45 38.00
C GLY A 400 -4.06 -6.54 37.42
N VAL A 401 -3.45 -7.74 37.47
CA VAL A 401 -2.13 -7.98 36.87
C VAL A 401 -2.16 -7.87 35.35
N CYS A 402 -3.19 -8.43 34.70
CA CYS A 402 -3.37 -8.35 33.25
C CYS A 402 -3.49 -6.89 32.78
N LEU A 403 -4.23 -6.07 33.51
CA LEU A 403 -4.40 -4.65 33.24
C LEU A 403 -3.11 -3.86 33.41
N ALA A 404 -2.40 -4.06 34.52
CA ALA A 404 -1.12 -3.40 34.73
C ALA A 404 -0.10 -3.75 33.63
N ALA A 405 -0.09 -5.01 33.18
CA ALA A 405 0.71 -5.42 32.02
C ALA A 405 0.25 -4.71 30.73
N TYR A 406 -1.06 -4.70 30.47
CA TYR A 406 -1.66 -4.06 29.30
C TYR A 406 -1.29 -2.57 29.22
N ASP A 407 -1.49 -1.82 30.29
CA ASP A 407 -1.21 -0.38 30.35
C ASP A 407 0.27 -0.10 30.21
N PHE A 408 1.12 -0.92 30.84
CA PHE A 408 2.55 -0.82 30.70
C PHE A 408 2.99 -1.00 29.24
N PHE A 409 2.49 -2.04 28.56
CA PHE A 409 2.82 -2.27 27.15
C PHE A 409 2.26 -1.17 26.26
N TRP A 410 1.05 -0.67 26.53
CA TRP A 410 0.47 0.45 25.80
C TRP A 410 1.38 1.69 25.89
N LEU A 411 1.72 2.12 27.11
CA LEU A 411 2.52 3.32 27.35
C LEU A 411 3.93 3.21 26.76
N ASN A 412 4.55 2.03 26.85
CA ASN A 412 5.91 1.81 26.34
C ASN A 412 5.95 1.65 24.81
N SER A 413 4.85 1.21 24.19
CA SER A 413 4.79 1.02 22.73
C SER A 413 4.97 2.33 21.94
N TYR A 414 4.72 3.49 22.54
CA TYR A 414 4.89 4.80 21.91
C TYR A 414 6.32 5.36 21.94
N TYR A 415 7.20 4.80 22.78
CA TYR A 415 8.56 5.33 23.00
C TYR A 415 9.66 4.49 22.32
N VAL A 416 9.31 3.63 21.35
CA VAL A 416 10.16 2.59 20.71
C VAL A 416 11.18 3.17 19.71
N TRP A 417 11.94 4.19 20.11
CA TRP A 417 13.02 4.78 19.30
C TRP A 417 14.42 4.39 19.74
N ASP A 418 14.54 3.67 20.85
CA ASP A 418 15.82 3.23 21.40
C ASP A 418 16.03 1.74 21.05
N GLU A 419 17.23 1.32 20.67
CA GLU A 419 17.59 -0.09 20.45
C GLU A 419 17.35 -0.97 21.70
N THR A 420 17.03 -0.33 22.83
CA THR A 420 16.63 -0.91 24.10
C THR A 420 15.12 -0.87 24.37
N SER A 421 14.25 -0.58 23.41
CA SER A 421 12.81 -0.75 23.61
C SER A 421 12.41 -2.17 23.28
N LEU A 422 11.88 -2.88 24.27
CA LEU A 422 11.43 -4.26 24.11
C LEU A 422 10.16 -4.25 23.25
N GLU A 423 10.22 -4.82 22.05
CA GLU A 423 9.04 -4.98 21.16
C GLU A 423 8.15 -6.12 21.65
N VAL A 424 7.51 -5.92 22.82
CA VAL A 424 6.67 -6.92 23.48
C VAL A 424 5.56 -7.40 22.55
N GLY A 425 5.32 -8.72 22.53
CA GLY A 425 4.18 -9.30 21.82
C GLY A 425 4.28 -9.27 20.30
N ARG A 426 5.43 -8.84 19.75
CA ARG A 426 5.70 -8.84 18.32
C ARG A 426 6.64 -9.96 17.93
N THR A 427 6.24 -10.67 16.88
CA THR A 427 7.12 -11.52 16.08
C THR A 427 7.04 -10.92 14.69
N VAL A 428 7.94 -9.98 14.40
CA VAL A 428 8.02 -9.43 13.06
C VAL A 428 9.05 -10.28 12.33
N ASP A 429 8.55 -11.18 11.49
CA ASP A 429 9.40 -11.97 10.62
C ASP A 429 10.12 -11.02 9.65
N ASN A 430 11.43 -11.15 9.54
CA ASN A 430 12.26 -10.30 8.68
C ASN A 430 12.12 -8.81 9.02
N LEU A 431 12.34 -8.41 10.28
CA LEU A 431 12.57 -7.00 10.60
C LEU A 431 13.68 -6.47 9.70
N ILE A 432 13.24 -5.67 8.74
CA ILE A 432 14.11 -4.93 7.87
C ILE A 432 14.80 -3.92 8.78
N TYR A 433 16.00 -4.25 9.26
CA TYR A 433 16.92 -3.32 9.94
C TYR A 433 17.43 -2.21 8.99
N GLY A 434 16.66 -1.89 7.94
CA GLY A 434 16.85 -0.70 7.15
C GLY A 434 16.36 0.48 7.97
N ARG A 435 17.25 1.44 8.25
CA ARG A 435 16.98 2.74 8.90
C ARG A 435 15.88 3.60 8.20
N GLY A 436 15.16 3.07 7.22
CA GLY A 436 14.11 3.74 6.47
C GLY A 436 12.73 3.55 7.09
N MET A 437 12.40 4.44 8.03
CA MET A 437 11.09 5.06 8.35
C MET A 437 9.76 4.27 8.40
N TYR A 438 9.67 2.99 8.05
CA TYR A 438 8.44 2.25 8.34
C TYR A 438 8.48 1.80 9.79
N ILE A 439 8.07 2.70 10.70
CA ILE A 439 7.82 2.37 12.09
C ILE A 439 6.61 1.44 12.05
N PRO A 440 6.76 0.12 12.27
CA PRO A 440 5.59 -0.71 12.38
C PRO A 440 4.76 -0.15 13.55
N PRO A 441 3.43 0.01 13.42
CA PRO A 441 2.58 0.67 14.44
C PRO A 441 2.89 0.10 15.83
N PRO A 442 2.76 0.78 16.97
CA PRO A 442 3.03 0.19 18.29
C PRO A 442 2.47 -1.25 18.44
N ALA A 443 3.22 -2.16 19.08
CA ALA A 443 2.70 -3.51 19.35
C ALA A 443 1.40 -3.40 20.14
N SER A 444 0.32 -4.01 19.65
CA SER A 444 -0.95 -4.00 20.38
C SER A 444 -0.75 -4.71 21.72
N PRO A 445 -1.11 -4.12 22.87
CA PRO A 445 -1.00 -4.79 24.16
C PRO A 445 -1.80 -6.09 24.23
N VAL A 446 -2.90 -6.19 23.47
CA VAL A 446 -3.63 -7.45 23.26
C VAL A 446 -2.72 -8.53 22.69
N GLY A 447 -1.86 -8.16 21.74
CA GLY A 447 -0.87 -9.04 21.12
C GLY A 447 0.23 -9.51 22.09
N ALA A 448 0.41 -8.83 23.22
CA ALA A 448 1.28 -9.27 24.31
C ALA A 448 0.62 -10.32 25.23
N GLY A 449 -0.57 -10.84 24.90
CA GLY A 449 -1.22 -11.94 25.62
C GLY A 449 -1.92 -11.57 26.92
N CYS A 450 -1.86 -10.29 27.31
CA CYS A 450 -2.73 -9.69 28.31
C CYS A 450 -3.85 -8.95 27.59
N ASP A 451 -4.86 -9.69 27.11
CA ASP A 451 -6.04 -9.11 26.47
C ASP A 451 -7.04 -8.65 27.54
N ALA A 452 -6.67 -7.59 28.26
CA ALA A 452 -7.49 -7.03 29.33
C ALA A 452 -8.92 -6.68 28.87
N PRO A 453 -9.14 -6.11 27.66
CA PRO A 453 -10.49 -5.89 27.16
C PRO A 453 -11.33 -7.16 27.11
N SER A 454 -10.87 -8.21 26.44
CA SER A 454 -11.66 -9.46 26.36
C SER A 454 -11.87 -10.11 27.73
N LEU A 455 -10.85 -10.11 28.60
CA LEU A 455 -10.98 -10.67 29.95
C LEU A 455 -12.05 -9.93 30.76
N ILE A 456 -12.14 -8.62 30.62
CA ILE A 456 -13.15 -7.82 31.30
C ILE A 456 -14.53 -8.04 30.69
N GLU A 457 -14.66 -8.15 29.36
CA GLU A 457 -15.93 -8.55 28.75
C GLU A 457 -16.44 -9.88 29.31
N ASP A 458 -15.59 -10.90 29.36
CA ASP A 458 -15.97 -12.23 29.88
C ASP A 458 -16.50 -12.12 31.33
N ILE A 459 -15.86 -11.31 32.18
CA ILE A 459 -16.30 -11.10 33.56
C ILE A 459 -17.62 -10.34 33.63
N LEU A 460 -17.79 -9.30 32.81
CA LEU A 460 -19.01 -8.51 32.81
C LEU A 460 -20.21 -9.29 32.26
N ASP A 461 -20.00 -10.19 31.30
CA ASP A 461 -21.03 -11.06 30.75
C ASP A 461 -21.45 -12.17 31.72
N GLU A 462 -20.52 -12.67 32.54
CA GLU A 462 -20.80 -13.71 33.54
C GLU A 462 -21.39 -13.17 34.85
N TYR A 463 -21.07 -11.92 35.22
CA TYR A 463 -21.47 -11.33 36.49
C TYR A 463 -22.83 -10.62 36.42
N THR A 464 -23.72 -10.94 37.37
CA THR A 464 -25.00 -10.21 37.51
C THR A 464 -24.84 -9.03 38.47
N PHE A 465 -24.82 -7.82 37.91
CA PHE A 465 -24.76 -6.58 38.67
C PHE A 465 -26.13 -6.24 39.29
N THR A 466 -26.17 -5.89 40.58
CA THR A 466 -27.40 -5.59 41.32
C THR A 466 -27.44 -4.14 41.79
N THR A 467 -28.64 -3.59 41.97
CA THR A 467 -28.86 -2.23 42.48
C THR A 467 -28.75 -2.12 44.01
N GLN A 468 -28.45 -3.23 44.72
CA GLN A 468 -28.35 -3.26 46.19
C GLN A 468 -27.03 -2.74 46.75
N SER A 469 -25.99 -2.76 45.93
CA SER A 469 -24.65 -2.23 46.19
C SER A 469 -24.31 -1.22 45.12
N THR A 470 -23.39 -0.30 45.40
CA THR A 470 -22.94 0.60 44.33
C THR A 470 -22.25 -0.22 43.24
N LEU A 471 -22.32 0.25 42.00
CA LEU A 471 -21.69 -0.45 40.90
C LEU A 471 -20.15 -0.47 41.03
N VAL A 472 -19.59 0.63 41.53
CA VAL A 472 -18.17 0.78 41.87
C VAL A 472 -17.70 -0.32 42.83
N GLU A 473 -18.42 -0.54 43.94
CA GLU A 473 -18.07 -1.60 44.91
C GLU A 473 -18.11 -2.99 44.26
N GLN A 474 -19.04 -3.23 43.33
CA GLN A 474 -19.13 -4.50 42.60
C GLN A 474 -17.94 -4.68 41.64
N LEU A 475 -17.58 -3.66 40.86
CA LEU A 475 -16.43 -3.69 39.96
C LEU A 475 -15.10 -3.87 40.73
N GLU A 476 -14.93 -3.15 41.84
CA GLU A 476 -13.76 -3.31 42.72
C GLU A 476 -13.66 -4.72 43.29
N SER A 477 -14.79 -5.32 43.67
CA SER A 477 -14.84 -6.72 44.15
C SER A 477 -14.46 -7.76 43.09
N LEU A 478 -14.59 -7.39 41.80
CA LEU A 478 -14.24 -8.21 40.65
C LEU A 478 -12.79 -8.00 40.17
N GLY A 479 -12.04 -7.07 40.78
CA GLY A 479 -10.71 -6.76 40.28
C GLY A 479 -10.67 -5.82 39.09
N ILE A 480 -11.78 -5.15 38.79
CA ILE A 480 -11.89 -4.24 37.64
C ILE A 480 -11.70 -2.79 38.14
N PRO A 481 -10.50 -2.18 37.95
CA PRO A 481 -10.26 -0.80 38.28
C PRO A 481 -11.04 0.12 37.35
N TRP A 482 -11.46 1.27 37.85
CA TRP A 482 -12.22 2.28 37.12
C TRP A 482 -11.61 3.66 37.36
N ASP A 483 -11.61 4.50 36.33
CA ASP A 483 -11.01 5.85 36.36
C ASP A 483 -12.07 6.95 36.49
N SER A 484 -13.24 6.73 35.91
CA SER A 484 -14.31 7.71 35.91
C SER A 484 -15.67 7.04 36.00
N VAL A 485 -16.60 7.72 36.67
CA VAL A 485 -18.00 7.33 36.74
C VAL A 485 -18.86 8.53 36.41
N PHE A 486 -19.84 8.31 35.56
CA PHE A 486 -20.97 9.20 35.36
C PHE A 486 -22.23 8.41 35.71
N TYR A 487 -23.15 9.02 36.43
CA TYR A 487 -24.40 8.37 36.77
C TYR A 487 -25.55 9.38 36.71
N ASP A 488 -26.67 8.93 36.16
CA ASP A 488 -27.93 9.68 36.08
C ASP A 488 -29.07 8.73 35.70
N ASP A 489 -30.32 9.12 35.96
CA ASP A 489 -31.51 8.36 35.61
C ASP A 489 -31.88 8.61 34.12
N LEU A 490 -31.37 7.79 33.21
CA LEU A 490 -31.58 7.95 31.76
C LEU A 490 -32.90 7.32 31.30
N ASN A 491 -33.44 6.36 32.04
CA ASN A 491 -34.69 5.65 31.72
C ASN A 491 -35.93 6.17 32.48
N GLY A 492 -35.75 7.05 33.47
CA GLY A 492 -36.80 7.65 34.28
C GLY A 492 -37.40 6.73 35.35
N ASP A 493 -36.66 5.72 35.83
CA ASP A 493 -37.11 4.75 36.83
C ASP A 493 -36.77 5.12 38.28
N ASP A 494 -36.25 6.34 38.51
CA ASP A 494 -35.73 6.86 39.77
C ASP A 494 -34.51 6.07 40.32
N ILE A 495 -33.81 5.30 39.48
CA ILE A 495 -32.57 4.60 39.80
C ILE A 495 -31.47 5.08 38.84
N ASP A 496 -30.31 5.42 39.39
CA ASP A 496 -29.19 5.90 38.58
C ASP A 496 -28.69 4.80 37.62
N ASP A 497 -28.60 5.13 36.34
CA ASP A 497 -27.86 4.41 35.32
C ASP A 497 -26.40 4.87 35.32
N TRP A 498 -25.47 3.98 34.98
CA TRP A 498 -24.03 4.27 35.13
C TRP A 498 -23.29 4.14 33.82
N ILE A 499 -22.37 5.07 33.57
CA ILE A 499 -21.33 4.99 32.56
C ILE A 499 -19.99 4.98 33.29
N VAL A 500 -19.29 3.86 33.20
CA VAL A 500 -18.03 3.63 33.90
C VAL A 500 -16.88 3.56 32.92
N GLY A 501 -15.91 4.46 33.05
CA GLY A 501 -14.62 4.35 32.38
C GLY A 501 -13.73 3.37 33.13
N ILE A 502 -13.40 2.23 32.52
CA ILE A 502 -12.53 1.21 33.10
C ILE A 502 -11.08 1.63 32.94
N SER A 503 -10.23 1.48 33.97
CA SER A 503 -8.86 2.05 34.03
C SER A 503 -7.85 1.54 33.01
N ALA A 504 -8.25 0.71 32.05
CA ALA A 504 -7.35 0.25 31.00
C ALA A 504 -7.31 1.24 29.84
N ILE A 505 -6.10 1.53 29.38
CA ILE A 505 -5.92 2.48 28.29
C ILE A 505 -6.71 2.02 27.06
N ASN A 506 -7.41 2.95 26.43
CA ASN A 506 -8.19 2.71 25.22
C ASN A 506 -9.38 1.75 25.33
N MET A 507 -9.83 1.41 26.54
CA MET A 507 -11.12 0.74 26.67
C MET A 507 -12.29 1.73 26.55
N PRO A 508 -13.33 1.38 25.76
CA PRO A 508 -14.56 2.15 25.76
C PRO A 508 -15.23 2.04 27.14
N PRO A 509 -15.96 3.07 27.58
CA PRO A 509 -16.69 2.99 28.84
C PRO A 509 -17.80 1.94 28.75
N VAL A 510 -18.20 1.44 29.91
CA VAL A 510 -19.28 0.46 30.07
C VAL A 510 -20.54 1.17 30.50
N PHE A 511 -21.67 0.87 29.84
CA PHE A 511 -22.98 1.37 30.24
C PHE A 511 -23.74 0.30 31.02
N PHE A 512 -24.23 0.66 32.20
CA PHE A 512 -25.04 -0.16 33.09
C PHE A 512 -26.39 0.50 33.25
N LEU A 513 -27.42 -0.11 32.65
CA LEU A 513 -28.78 0.39 32.70
C LEU A 513 -29.58 -0.39 33.74
N SER A 514 -30.19 0.33 34.69
CA SER A 514 -31.09 -0.23 35.69
C SER A 514 -32.33 -0.86 35.04
N ASP A 515 -32.70 -2.06 35.52
CA ASP A 515 -34.03 -2.66 35.32
C ASP A 515 -34.65 -2.96 36.71
N GLY A 516 -34.51 -2.01 37.63
CA GLY A 516 -35.00 -2.10 39.00
C GLY A 516 -34.05 -2.82 39.97
N ALA A 517 -33.90 -4.14 39.84
CA ALA A 517 -33.11 -4.94 40.80
C ALA A 517 -31.70 -5.27 40.30
N VAL A 518 -31.49 -5.23 38.99
CA VAL A 518 -30.26 -5.61 38.31
C VAL A 518 -29.92 -4.57 37.24
N TYR A 519 -28.65 -4.51 36.86
CA TYR A 519 -28.19 -3.74 35.72
C TYR A 519 -28.05 -4.63 34.49
N SER A 520 -28.48 -4.13 33.34
CA SER A 520 -28.08 -4.66 32.03
C SER A 520 -26.80 -3.95 31.57
N VAL A 521 -25.86 -4.72 31.02
CA VAL A 521 -24.54 -4.21 30.63
C VAL A 521 -24.46 -4.06 29.12
N SER A 522 -23.93 -2.94 28.63
CA SER A 522 -23.66 -2.73 27.21
C SER A 522 -22.43 -1.86 26.97
N ARG A 523 -21.96 -1.84 25.72
CA ARG A 523 -20.81 -1.06 25.25
C ARG A 523 -21.27 0.02 24.29
N PRO A 524 -21.53 1.24 24.78
CA PRO A 524 -21.80 2.34 23.87
C PRO A 524 -20.53 2.63 23.06
N ALA A 525 -20.68 3.05 21.80
CA ALA A 525 -19.55 3.46 20.95
C ALA A 525 -18.98 4.83 21.35
N LEU A 526 -18.77 5.02 22.65
CA LEU A 526 -18.10 6.16 23.25
C LEU A 526 -16.60 5.91 23.20
N SER A 527 -15.83 6.93 22.82
CA SER A 527 -14.37 6.89 23.00
C SER A 527 -14.01 6.71 24.49
N PRO A 528 -12.83 6.17 24.81
CA PRO A 528 -12.34 6.04 26.19
C PRO A 528 -12.46 7.35 26.99
N LEU A 529 -12.63 7.25 28.31
CA LEU A 529 -12.71 8.39 29.25
C LEU A 529 -11.34 8.70 29.90
N HIS A 530 -10.26 8.16 29.34
CA HIS A 530 -8.94 8.00 29.98
C HIS A 530 -8.12 9.25 30.30
N GLU A 531 -8.61 10.43 29.97
CA GLU A 531 -7.92 11.65 30.36
C GLU A 531 -8.76 12.38 31.40
N PRO A 532 -8.26 12.53 32.66
CA PRO A 532 -8.84 13.42 33.67
C PRO A 532 -8.69 14.90 33.30
N ASP A 533 -8.46 15.18 32.02
CA ASP A 533 -8.52 16.49 31.43
C ASP A 533 -9.91 17.06 31.67
N GLU A 534 -9.95 18.29 32.16
CA GLU A 534 -11.16 19.09 32.47
C GLU A 534 -12.16 19.19 31.28
N PHE A 535 -11.81 18.62 30.14
CA PHE A 535 -12.47 18.71 28.85
C PHE A 535 -13.30 17.49 28.44
N ASN A 536 -13.20 16.34 29.13
CA ASN A 536 -14.15 15.23 28.95
C ASN A 536 -15.32 15.42 29.92
N GLN A 537 -16.39 16.07 29.46
CA GLN A 537 -17.58 16.32 30.27
C GLN A 537 -18.77 15.54 29.73
N LEU A 538 -19.44 14.82 30.63
CA LEU A 538 -20.71 14.15 30.40
C LEU A 538 -21.82 14.93 31.09
N PHE A 539 -22.88 15.21 30.35
CA PHE A 539 -24.09 15.85 30.87
C PHE A 539 -25.32 15.15 30.36
N THR A 540 -26.40 15.27 31.10
CA THR A 540 -27.73 14.87 30.68
C THR A 540 -28.62 16.07 30.48
N PHE A 541 -29.60 15.91 29.59
CA PHE A 541 -30.62 16.91 29.34
C PHE A 541 -31.87 16.23 28.77
N GLN A 542 -33.02 16.91 28.88
CA GLN A 542 -34.27 16.40 28.30
C GLN A 542 -34.28 16.68 26.80
N LEU A 543 -34.63 15.68 26.00
CA LEU A 543 -34.86 15.88 24.57
C LEU A 543 -36.23 16.55 24.34
N PRO A 544 -36.38 17.34 23.27
CA PRO A 544 -37.67 17.91 22.91
C PRO A 544 -38.73 16.83 22.65
N ASP A 545 -40.00 17.24 22.70
CA ASP A 545 -41.16 16.40 22.38
C ASP A 545 -41.29 15.14 23.27
N ASP A 546 -40.83 15.23 24.52
CA ASP A 546 -40.82 14.11 25.49
C ASP A 546 -40.06 12.87 24.97
N ALA A 547 -39.03 13.07 24.13
CA ALA A 547 -38.28 12.00 23.49
C ALA A 547 -37.25 11.29 24.41
N GLY A 548 -37.29 11.57 25.72
CA GLY A 548 -36.45 10.96 26.75
C GLY A 548 -35.28 11.84 27.19
N VAL A 549 -34.36 11.24 27.95
CA VAL A 549 -33.10 11.86 28.39
C VAL A 549 -32.00 11.54 27.38
N ALA A 550 -31.16 12.52 27.06
CA ALA A 550 -29.98 12.34 26.25
C ALA A 550 -28.70 12.59 27.05
N LEU A 551 -27.63 11.92 26.65
CA LEU A 551 -26.28 12.09 27.14
C LEU A 551 -25.48 12.95 26.14
N LEU A 552 -25.09 14.16 26.55
CA LEU A 552 -24.12 15.00 25.87
C LEU A 552 -22.71 14.60 26.32
N ARG A 553 -21.83 14.37 25.35
CA ARG A 553 -20.39 14.29 25.58
C ARG A 553 -19.67 15.32 24.74
N THR A 554 -18.82 16.11 25.38
CA THR A 554 -17.77 16.88 24.73
C THR A 554 -16.42 16.25 25.07
N ASN A 555 -15.57 16.11 24.06
CA ASN A 555 -14.18 15.68 24.22
C ASN A 555 -13.31 16.70 23.49
N TYR A 556 -12.36 17.32 24.18
CA TYR A 556 -11.24 17.98 23.53
C TYR A 556 -9.98 17.16 23.76
N VAL A 557 -9.34 16.76 22.67
CA VAL A 557 -7.93 16.45 22.70
C VAL A 557 -7.23 17.81 22.70
N GLN A 558 -6.64 18.23 23.82
CA GLN A 558 -5.70 19.36 23.76
C GLN A 558 -4.71 19.04 22.64
N PRO A 559 -4.45 19.94 21.68
CA PRO A 559 -3.46 19.67 20.66
C PRO A 559 -2.14 19.40 21.39
N HIS A 560 -1.78 18.12 21.47
CA HIS A 560 -0.54 17.64 22.06
C HIS A 560 0.53 18.54 21.47
N ARG A 561 1.14 19.39 22.33
CA ARG A 561 2.09 20.47 21.99
C ARG A 561 2.58 20.28 20.57
N GLN A 562 2.15 21.13 19.62
CA GLN A 562 2.62 21.13 18.23
C GLN A 562 4.00 20.47 18.19
N ILE A 563 4.05 19.17 17.91
CA ILE A 563 5.33 18.49 17.78
C ILE A 563 5.91 19.27 16.64
N HIS A 564 7.00 20.01 16.89
CA HIS A 564 7.61 20.87 15.90
C HIS A 564 7.87 19.98 14.68
N ALA A 565 6.94 19.98 13.74
CA ALA A 565 7.00 19.26 12.50
C ALA A 565 7.98 20.06 11.65
N GLY A 566 9.26 19.94 12.02
CA GLY A 566 10.38 20.52 11.32
C GLY A 566 10.62 19.86 9.97
N TYR A 567 9.81 18.89 9.57
CA TYR A 567 9.94 18.22 8.28
C TYR A 567 8.56 17.88 7.69
N GLY A 568 8.08 18.75 6.81
CA GLY A 568 7.65 18.37 5.44
C GLY A 568 6.48 17.41 5.22
N ILE A 569 5.78 16.91 6.24
CA ILE A 569 4.54 16.14 6.01
C ILE A 569 3.39 17.15 5.96
N GLY A 570 2.76 17.24 4.79
CA GLY A 570 1.89 18.35 4.40
C GLY A 570 0.59 18.43 5.19
N GLY A 571 0.62 19.15 6.31
CA GLY A 571 -0.59 19.76 6.87
C GLY A 571 -1.12 20.77 5.86
N GLY A 572 -2.11 20.37 5.08
CA GLY A 572 -2.73 21.24 4.07
C GLY A 572 -3.39 22.46 4.71
N PRO A 573 -3.56 23.57 3.98
CA PRO A 573 -4.43 24.65 4.43
C PRO A 573 -5.85 24.10 4.67
N GLY A 574 -6.32 24.14 5.92
CA GLY A 574 -7.66 23.68 6.33
C GLY A 574 -7.74 22.72 7.52
N GLU A 575 -6.63 22.42 8.18
CA GLU A 575 -6.65 21.55 9.37
C GLU A 575 -7.30 22.22 10.59
N CYS A 576 -8.30 21.54 11.15
CA CYS A 576 -8.93 21.84 12.43
C CYS A 576 -7.85 21.80 13.53
N SER A 577 -7.40 22.97 14.00
CA SER A 577 -6.23 23.09 14.90
C SER A 577 -6.46 22.53 16.30
N ALA A 578 -7.70 22.28 16.67
CA ALA A 578 -8.11 21.54 17.87
C ALA A 578 -8.95 20.35 17.42
N SER A 579 -8.59 19.13 17.83
CA SER A 579 -9.33 17.92 17.49
C SER A 579 -10.30 17.55 18.61
N GLY A 580 -11.30 18.40 18.84
CA GLY A 580 -12.40 18.06 19.72
C GLY A 580 -13.55 17.38 18.97
N ARG A 581 -14.45 16.74 19.70
CA ARG A 581 -15.69 16.16 19.19
C ARG A 581 -16.81 16.36 20.20
N VAL A 582 -17.97 16.76 19.71
CA VAL A 582 -19.25 16.67 20.43
C VAL A 582 -20.00 15.43 19.93
N SER A 583 -20.63 14.71 20.84
CA SER A 583 -21.57 13.63 20.51
C SER A 583 -22.74 13.63 21.48
N ILE A 584 -23.94 13.38 20.97
CA ILE A 584 -25.14 13.20 21.79
C ILE A 584 -25.68 11.80 21.55
N TRP A 585 -26.02 11.14 22.64
CA TRP A 585 -26.54 9.78 22.67
C TRP A 585 -27.90 9.78 23.35
N ARG A 586 -28.76 8.85 22.94
CA ARG A 586 -30.06 8.63 23.56
C ARG A 586 -30.23 7.16 23.88
N LEU A 587 -30.91 6.88 24.98
CA LEU A 587 -31.34 5.52 25.29
C LEU A 587 -32.45 5.09 24.32
N ASP A 588 -32.18 4.03 23.55
CA ASP A 588 -33.20 3.28 22.81
C ASP A 588 -33.24 1.86 23.38
N GLN A 589 -34.36 1.54 24.05
CA GLN A 589 -34.54 0.33 24.83
C GLN A 589 -33.46 0.19 25.91
N SER A 590 -32.46 -0.68 25.69
CA SER A 590 -31.37 -0.94 26.63
C SER A 590 -30.00 -0.49 26.12
N THR A 591 -29.95 0.32 25.06
CA THR A 591 -28.70 0.70 24.39
C THR A 591 -28.63 2.19 24.12
N LEU A 592 -27.46 2.79 24.31
CA LEU A 592 -27.20 4.17 23.89
C LEU A 592 -26.91 4.19 22.39
N ILE A 593 -27.75 4.90 21.63
CA ILE A 593 -27.56 5.13 20.20
C ILE A 593 -27.10 6.57 19.94
N PRO A 594 -26.16 6.81 19.00
CA PRO A 594 -25.73 8.16 18.68
C PRO A 594 -26.82 8.86 17.88
N ILE A 595 -27.25 10.03 18.35
CA ILE A 595 -28.25 10.88 17.68
C ILE A 595 -27.65 12.18 17.13
N PHE A 596 -26.36 12.42 17.43
CA PHE A 596 -25.57 13.54 16.91
C PHE A 596 -24.07 13.26 17.09
N SER A 597 -23.25 13.65 16.12
CA SER A 597 -21.80 13.81 16.33
C SER A 597 -21.24 14.85 15.35
N SER A 598 -20.39 15.74 15.86
CA SER A 598 -19.69 16.75 15.05
C SER A 598 -18.31 17.05 15.63
N LEU A 599 -17.41 17.59 14.81
CA LEU A 599 -16.10 18.05 15.24
C LEU A 599 -16.21 19.37 15.98
N LEU A 600 -15.28 19.64 16.90
CA LEU A 600 -15.11 20.93 17.58
C LEU A 600 -13.72 21.48 17.24
N CYS A 601 -13.65 22.56 16.47
CA CYS A 601 -12.38 23.11 15.97
C CYS A 601 -11.77 24.25 16.80
N GLU A 602 -12.45 24.67 17.86
CA GLU A 602 -11.97 25.64 18.84
C GLU A 602 -12.43 25.21 20.23
N GLU A 603 -11.73 25.56 21.31
CA GLU A 603 -12.11 25.23 22.69
C GLU A 603 -13.37 25.99 23.11
N ILE A 604 -14.44 25.27 23.46
CA ILE A 604 -15.77 25.81 23.76
C ILE A 604 -16.28 25.18 25.05
N GLU A 605 -16.82 26.02 25.94
CA GLU A 605 -17.53 25.55 27.13
C GLU A 605 -18.74 24.70 26.70
N THR A 606 -18.95 23.55 27.33
CA THR A 606 -20.02 22.60 26.94
C THR A 606 -21.40 23.25 26.83
N GLN A 607 -21.70 24.25 27.67
CA GLN A 607 -22.96 25.01 27.64
C GLN A 607 -23.13 25.88 26.38
N ALA A 608 -22.06 26.20 25.65
CA ALA A 608 -22.12 26.94 24.40
C ALA A 608 -22.31 26.03 23.17
N VAL A 609 -22.18 24.71 23.34
CA VAL A 609 -22.45 23.70 22.29
C VAL A 609 -23.96 23.47 22.13
N VAL A 610 -24.76 23.84 23.12
CA VAL A 610 -26.22 23.71 23.12
C VAL A 610 -26.90 25.04 23.47
N ASP A 611 -28.17 25.21 23.12
CA ASP A 611 -28.93 26.43 23.39
C ASP A 611 -29.48 26.53 24.83
N ASP A 612 -30.04 25.43 25.36
CA ASP A 612 -30.58 25.33 26.72
C ASP A 612 -30.34 23.92 27.28
N MET A 613 -29.53 23.81 28.34
CA MET A 613 -29.21 22.54 29.00
C MET A 613 -30.43 21.85 29.63
N ALA A 614 -31.55 22.54 29.83
CA ALA A 614 -32.78 21.90 30.33
C ALA A 614 -33.50 21.12 29.22
N ILE A 615 -33.65 21.73 28.04
CA ILE A 615 -34.27 21.15 26.85
C ILE A 615 -33.51 21.66 25.63
N VAL A 616 -32.67 20.81 25.04
CA VAL A 616 -31.80 21.21 23.92
C VAL A 616 -32.58 21.11 22.62
N SER A 617 -32.86 22.23 21.97
CA SER A 617 -33.47 22.25 20.63
C SER A 617 -32.45 22.46 19.51
N HIS A 618 -31.31 23.06 19.85
CA HIS A 618 -30.25 23.43 18.91
C HIS A 618 -28.88 22.99 19.44
N VAL A 619 -28.05 22.43 18.54
CA VAL A 619 -26.69 22.00 18.84
C VAL A 619 -25.73 22.59 17.81
N TYR A 620 -24.59 23.07 18.28
CA TYR A 620 -23.57 23.72 17.45
C TYR A 620 -22.36 22.79 17.25
N GLY A 621 -21.84 22.72 16.02
CA GLY A 621 -20.70 21.90 15.64
C GLY A 621 -19.92 22.51 14.48
N TRP A 622 -18.94 21.79 13.93
CA TRP A 622 -18.13 22.24 12.79
C TRP A 622 -18.22 21.24 11.64
N GLU A 623 -18.32 21.77 10.42
CA GLU A 623 -18.29 20.98 9.18
C GLU A 623 -17.20 21.53 8.25
N PHE A 624 -16.51 20.63 7.54
CA PHE A 624 -15.54 21.03 6.55
C PHE A 624 -16.25 21.64 5.34
N SER A 625 -15.92 22.88 5.01
CA SER A 625 -16.44 23.55 3.83
C SER A 625 -15.39 23.51 2.71
N ASP A 626 -15.58 22.61 1.74
CA ASP A 626 -14.78 22.52 0.51
C ASP A 626 -14.59 23.89 -0.17
N ARG A 627 -15.62 24.74 -0.10
CA ARG A 627 -15.61 26.07 -0.73
C ARG A 627 -14.54 27.01 -0.19
N ILE A 628 -14.13 26.87 1.07
CA ILE A 628 -13.12 27.75 1.67
C ILE A 628 -11.94 26.96 2.24
N HIS A 629 -11.92 25.64 2.02
CA HIS A 629 -10.96 24.71 2.57
C HIS A 629 -10.76 24.94 4.08
N ASN A 630 -11.85 25.09 4.82
CA ASN A 630 -11.81 25.38 6.25
C ASN A 630 -13.06 24.85 6.95
N TYR A 631 -12.95 24.60 8.25
CA TYR A 631 -14.07 24.22 9.09
C TYR A 631 -14.89 25.45 9.48
N VAL A 632 -16.21 25.38 9.30
CA VAL A 632 -17.14 26.46 9.67
C VAL A 632 -18.12 25.98 10.74
N PRO A 633 -18.49 26.84 11.70
CA PRO A 633 -19.52 26.51 12.66
C PRO A 633 -20.87 26.33 11.94
N VAL A 634 -21.58 25.27 12.31
CA VAL A 634 -22.88 24.90 11.77
C VAL A 634 -23.85 24.58 12.92
N GLU A 635 -25.13 24.81 12.65
CA GLU A 635 -26.21 24.62 13.62
C GLU A 635 -27.08 23.42 13.19
N PHE A 636 -27.29 22.52 14.14
CA PHE A 636 -28.13 21.35 14.01
C PHE A 636 -29.39 21.51 14.86
N VAL A 637 -30.54 21.14 14.29
CA VAL A 637 -31.85 21.28 14.95
C VAL A 637 -32.45 19.90 15.17
N TRP A 638 -33.14 19.74 16.30
CA TRP A 638 -33.87 18.53 16.62
C TRP A 638 -34.93 18.19 15.55
N ASN A 639 -34.83 17.01 14.95
CA ASN A 639 -35.85 16.45 14.07
C ASN A 639 -36.67 15.40 14.82
N ALA A 640 -37.91 15.75 15.19
CA ALA A 640 -38.82 14.88 15.92
C ALA A 640 -39.19 13.57 15.21
N VAL A 641 -39.10 13.52 13.86
CA VAL A 641 -39.42 12.31 13.09
C VAL A 641 -38.29 11.29 13.19
N ASN A 642 -37.05 11.75 13.03
CA ASN A 642 -35.87 10.89 13.08
C ASN A 642 -35.30 10.76 14.49
N GLN A 643 -35.80 11.57 15.42
CA GLN A 643 -35.34 11.68 16.80
C GLN A 643 -33.82 11.85 16.89
N ALA A 644 -33.30 12.74 16.03
CA ALA A 644 -31.89 13.04 15.88
C ALA A 644 -31.68 14.53 15.54
N TYR A 645 -30.47 15.03 15.75
CA TYR A 645 -30.10 16.39 15.35
C TYR A 645 -29.62 16.39 13.91
N GLU A 646 -30.26 17.20 13.08
CA GLU A 646 -29.95 17.29 11.65
C GLU A 646 -29.46 18.68 11.31
N LEU A 647 -28.57 18.75 10.32
CA LEU A 647 -28.08 20.03 9.82
C LEU A 647 -29.28 20.83 9.34
N THR A 648 -29.49 22.01 9.94
CA THR A 648 -30.53 22.91 9.47
C THR A 648 -30.17 23.23 8.04
N SER A 649 -30.97 22.76 7.07
CA SER A 649 -30.70 22.94 5.64
C SER A 649 -30.32 24.40 5.45
N THR A 650 -29.03 24.64 5.26
CA THR A 650 -28.48 25.97 5.43
C THR A 650 -29.24 26.80 4.40
N SER A 651 -30.06 27.74 4.87
CA SER A 651 -30.46 28.82 3.98
C SER A 651 -29.15 29.35 3.46
N GLU A 652 -28.91 29.18 2.15
CA GLU A 652 -27.81 29.75 1.39
C GLU A 652 -27.78 31.24 1.72
N THR A 653 -27.17 31.56 2.85
CA THR A 653 -27.10 32.92 3.34
C THR A 653 -25.95 33.45 2.52
N ALA A 654 -26.33 34.11 1.42
CA ALA A 654 -25.44 34.68 0.43
C ALA A 654 -24.28 35.41 1.11
N LEU A 655 -23.17 34.70 1.30
CA LEU A 655 -21.94 35.27 1.81
C LEU A 655 -21.39 36.16 0.69
N VAL A 656 -21.14 37.41 1.07
CA VAL A 656 -20.52 38.44 0.25
C VAL A 656 -19.24 37.85 -0.39
N PRO A 657 -19.05 37.95 -1.72
CA PRO A 657 -17.90 37.35 -2.38
C PRO A 657 -16.60 37.94 -1.83
N LEU A 658 -15.77 37.08 -1.25
CA LEU A 658 -14.38 37.40 -0.91
C LEU A 658 -13.54 37.50 -2.20
N PRO A 659 -12.47 38.31 -2.19
CA PRO A 659 -11.71 38.65 -3.39
C PRO A 659 -10.98 37.42 -3.95
N SER A 660 -11.33 37.08 -5.19
CA SER A 660 -10.69 36.11 -6.11
C SER A 660 -9.66 35.17 -5.49
N GLU A 661 -10.13 33.96 -5.15
CA GLU A 661 -9.30 32.77 -4.99
C GLU A 661 -8.28 32.67 -6.13
N ARG A 662 -7.06 32.23 -5.79
CA ARG A 662 -6.10 31.77 -6.81
C ARG A 662 -6.74 30.58 -7.53
N SER A 663 -6.94 30.68 -8.83
CA SER A 663 -7.46 29.58 -9.64
C SER A 663 -6.52 28.38 -9.50
N VAL A 664 -6.98 27.32 -8.84
CA VAL A 664 -6.36 26.00 -8.98
C VAL A 664 -6.44 25.65 -10.47
N PRO A 665 -5.32 25.32 -11.14
CA PRO A 665 -5.37 24.95 -12.55
C PRO A 665 -6.31 23.75 -12.69
N PRO A 666 -7.24 23.76 -13.66
CA PRO A 666 -8.24 22.72 -13.80
C PRO A 666 -7.57 21.34 -13.99
N PRO A 667 -8.21 20.25 -13.55
CA PRO A 667 -7.57 18.93 -13.44
C PRO A 667 -6.88 18.44 -14.73
N TYR A 668 -7.42 18.73 -15.92
CA TYR A 668 -6.82 18.32 -17.22
C TYR A 668 -5.51 19.05 -17.55
N GLN A 669 -5.15 20.11 -16.83
CA GLN A 669 -3.83 20.75 -16.90
C GLN A 669 -2.81 20.09 -15.95
N GLN A 670 -3.28 19.34 -14.96
CA GLN A 670 -2.43 18.64 -13.97
C GLN A 670 -2.19 17.18 -14.35
N TYR A 671 -3.13 16.54 -15.06
CA TYR A 671 -2.99 15.15 -15.49
C TYR A 671 -2.18 15.02 -16.79
N ARG A 672 -1.26 14.07 -16.78
CA ARG A 672 -0.53 13.55 -17.94
C ARG A 672 -1.44 12.55 -18.68
N GLY A 673 -1.94 12.95 -19.86
CA GLY A 673 -2.89 12.16 -20.64
C GLY A 673 -2.31 10.83 -21.13
N GLU A 674 -0.99 10.76 -21.33
CA GLU A 674 -0.25 9.55 -21.69
C GLU A 674 -0.43 8.41 -20.66
N ASN A 675 -0.44 8.74 -19.37
CA ASN A 675 -0.62 7.73 -18.31
C ASN A 675 -2.02 7.11 -18.36
N LEU A 676 -3.05 7.93 -18.63
CA LEU A 676 -4.41 7.44 -18.78
C LEU A 676 -4.54 6.52 -19.99
N PHE A 677 -3.83 6.83 -21.08
CA PHE A 677 -3.86 6.02 -22.30
C PHE A 677 -3.20 4.66 -22.07
N LEU A 678 -2.01 4.64 -21.47
CA LEU A 678 -1.29 3.41 -21.10
C LEU A 678 -2.04 2.56 -20.07
N GLN A 679 -2.82 3.18 -19.18
CA GLN A 679 -3.65 2.50 -18.19
C GLN A 679 -5.02 2.05 -18.74
N HIS A 680 -5.26 2.26 -20.04
CA HIS A 680 -6.55 1.98 -20.70
C HIS A 680 -7.75 2.72 -20.07
N GLU A 681 -7.54 3.87 -19.44
CA GLU A 681 -8.58 4.73 -18.84
C GLU A 681 -9.26 5.62 -19.89
N TYR A 682 -9.68 4.99 -20.99
CA TYR A 682 -10.19 5.63 -22.20
C TYR A 682 -11.34 6.61 -21.96
N GLU A 683 -12.31 6.25 -21.12
CA GLU A 683 -13.46 7.12 -20.81
C GLU A 683 -13.05 8.45 -20.14
N ARG A 684 -12.00 8.45 -19.32
CA ARG A 684 -11.50 9.67 -18.69
C ARG A 684 -10.81 10.59 -19.68
N ILE A 685 -10.13 10.04 -20.69
CA ILE A 685 -9.53 10.83 -21.78
C ILE A 685 -10.61 11.59 -22.54
N ILE A 686 -11.73 10.93 -22.87
CA ILE A 686 -12.87 11.56 -23.55
C ILE A 686 -13.52 12.64 -22.66
N ASP A 687 -13.73 12.39 -21.37
CA ASP A 687 -14.25 13.40 -20.43
C ASP A 687 -13.33 14.62 -20.31
N TYR A 688 -12.01 14.40 -20.22
CA TYR A 688 -11.03 15.48 -20.14
C TYR A 688 -10.93 16.28 -21.44
N GLN A 689 -11.03 15.63 -22.60
CA GLN A 689 -11.12 16.32 -23.89
C GLN A 689 -12.37 17.21 -23.96
N GLN A 690 -13.54 16.72 -23.53
CA GLN A 690 -14.77 17.51 -23.53
C GLN A 690 -14.69 18.73 -22.59
N LYS A 691 -14.03 18.58 -21.43
CA LYS A 691 -13.74 19.68 -20.51
C LYS A 691 -12.77 20.69 -21.13
N ALA A 692 -11.68 20.21 -21.74
CA ALA A 692 -10.70 21.06 -22.42
C ALA A 692 -11.36 21.88 -23.55
N ILE A 693 -12.23 21.28 -24.36
CA ILE A 693 -13.00 21.98 -25.41
C ILE A 693 -13.87 23.10 -24.82
N THR A 694 -14.47 22.86 -23.65
CA THR A 694 -15.37 23.81 -23.01
C THR A 694 -14.61 25.01 -22.42
N GLU A 695 -13.41 24.77 -21.91
CA GLU A 695 -12.63 25.78 -21.17
C GLU A 695 -11.59 26.51 -22.02
N ILE A 696 -11.08 25.89 -23.09
CA ILE A 696 -10.07 26.46 -23.99
C ILE A 696 -10.76 26.88 -25.30
N PRO A 697 -11.06 28.17 -25.50
CA PRO A 697 -11.83 28.63 -26.66
C PRO A 697 -11.02 28.65 -27.97
N ASP A 698 -9.69 28.65 -27.89
CA ASP A 698 -8.82 28.60 -29.06
C ASP A 698 -8.60 27.14 -29.49
N ILE A 699 -9.21 26.77 -30.62
CA ILE A 699 -9.11 25.41 -31.17
C ILE A 699 -7.68 25.04 -31.61
N SER A 700 -6.79 26.02 -31.76
CA SER A 700 -5.38 25.82 -32.14
C SER A 700 -4.44 25.77 -30.92
N ASP A 701 -4.98 25.86 -29.70
CA ASP A 701 -4.20 25.74 -28.48
C ASP A 701 -3.52 24.36 -28.38
N PRO A 702 -2.19 24.29 -28.15
CA PRO A 702 -1.46 23.02 -28.10
C PRO A 702 -1.99 22.03 -27.08
N VAL A 703 -2.48 22.49 -25.92
CA VAL A 703 -3.04 21.62 -24.87
C VAL A 703 -4.34 21.00 -25.37
N LEU A 704 -5.19 21.78 -26.05
CA LEU A 704 -6.43 21.28 -26.62
C LEU A 704 -6.17 20.32 -27.79
N LEU A 705 -5.25 20.65 -28.68
CA LEU A 705 -4.87 19.78 -29.81
C LEU A 705 -4.35 18.43 -29.32
N ARG A 706 -3.51 18.43 -28.28
CA ARG A 706 -3.03 17.22 -27.60
C ARG A 706 -4.16 16.35 -27.06
N TRP A 707 -5.10 16.94 -26.31
CA TRP A 707 -6.25 16.20 -25.77
C TRP A 707 -7.18 15.68 -26.86
N ARG A 708 -7.37 16.42 -27.96
CA ARG A 708 -8.12 15.95 -29.14
C ARG A 708 -7.42 14.78 -29.81
N TYR A 709 -6.10 14.82 -29.94
CA TYR A 709 -5.33 13.73 -30.54
C TYR A 709 -5.43 12.45 -29.70
N LEU A 710 -5.23 12.55 -28.38
CA LEU A 710 -5.45 11.44 -27.46
C LEU A 710 -6.87 10.88 -27.51
N ALA A 711 -7.88 11.75 -27.62
CA ALA A 711 -9.27 11.31 -27.79
C ALA A 711 -9.48 10.59 -29.13
N ALA A 712 -8.86 11.07 -30.22
CA ALA A 712 -8.92 10.41 -31.52
C ALA A 712 -8.33 8.99 -31.47
N LEU A 713 -7.14 8.83 -30.88
CA LEU A 713 -6.52 7.52 -30.64
C LEU A 713 -7.40 6.61 -29.79
N THR A 714 -7.95 7.14 -28.71
CA THR A 714 -8.87 6.43 -27.83
C THR A 714 -10.12 5.95 -28.57
N LEU A 715 -10.69 6.80 -29.42
CA LEU A 715 -11.86 6.46 -30.23
C LEU A 715 -11.55 5.36 -31.27
N GLU A 716 -10.33 5.32 -31.82
CA GLU A 716 -9.91 4.19 -32.67
C GLU A 716 -9.89 2.87 -31.89
N VAL A 717 -9.27 2.85 -30.72
CA VAL A 717 -9.18 1.65 -29.87
C VAL A 717 -10.56 1.16 -29.43
N LEU A 718 -11.51 2.09 -29.22
CA LEU A 718 -12.90 1.79 -28.88
C LEU A 718 -13.78 1.39 -30.09
N ASP A 719 -13.21 1.17 -31.28
CA ASP A 719 -13.93 0.84 -32.51
C ASP A 719 -14.98 1.90 -32.90
N ARG A 720 -14.64 3.19 -32.74
CA ARG A 720 -15.45 4.37 -33.11
C ARG A 720 -14.78 5.18 -34.23
N PRO A 721 -14.49 4.58 -35.40
CA PRO A 721 -13.64 5.18 -36.43
C PRO A 721 -14.20 6.47 -37.05
N ALA A 722 -15.52 6.63 -37.13
CA ALA A 722 -16.13 7.84 -37.65
C ALA A 722 -15.91 9.06 -36.74
N GLU A 723 -15.88 8.84 -35.43
CA GLU A 723 -15.64 9.89 -34.44
C GLU A 723 -14.14 10.18 -34.32
N ALA A 724 -13.30 9.14 -34.36
CA ALA A 724 -11.84 9.30 -34.45
C ALA A 724 -11.45 10.14 -35.66
N LEU A 725 -11.98 9.81 -36.85
CA LEU A 725 -11.75 10.57 -38.08
C LEU A 725 -12.20 12.03 -37.95
N ALA A 726 -13.35 12.29 -37.30
CA ALA A 726 -13.82 13.65 -37.08
C ALA A 726 -12.86 14.46 -36.19
N GLU A 727 -12.28 13.85 -35.16
CA GLU A 727 -11.26 14.50 -34.33
C GLU A 727 -9.95 14.75 -35.09
N TYR A 728 -9.44 13.79 -35.87
CA TYR A 728 -8.24 14.02 -36.70
C TYR A 728 -8.43 15.16 -37.71
N ILE A 729 -9.58 15.19 -38.41
CA ILE A 729 -9.90 16.28 -39.32
C ILE A 729 -9.94 17.62 -38.57
N ALA A 730 -10.55 17.65 -37.38
CA ALA A 730 -10.63 18.88 -36.58
C ALA A 730 -9.23 19.40 -36.17
N ILE A 731 -8.31 18.51 -35.79
CA ILE A 731 -6.93 18.85 -35.43
C ILE A 731 -6.17 19.38 -36.67
N TYR A 732 -6.22 18.63 -37.77
CA TYR A 732 -5.55 18.97 -39.02
C TYR A 732 -6.03 20.31 -39.59
N GLU A 733 -7.35 20.58 -39.60
CA GLU A 733 -7.90 21.84 -40.09
C GLU A 733 -7.57 23.03 -39.17
N ALA A 734 -7.52 22.81 -37.86
CA ALA A 734 -7.24 23.87 -36.89
C ALA A 734 -5.78 24.32 -36.91
N ALA A 735 -4.84 23.39 -37.05
CA ALA A 735 -3.40 23.66 -36.97
C ALA A 735 -2.56 22.67 -37.80
N PRO A 736 -2.62 22.73 -39.15
CA PRO A 736 -2.01 21.73 -40.03
C PRO A 736 -0.48 21.64 -39.89
N ASP A 737 0.18 22.76 -39.60
CA ASP A 737 1.64 22.83 -39.44
C ASP A 737 2.12 22.55 -38.01
N SER A 738 1.21 22.19 -37.08
CA SER A 738 1.58 21.78 -35.73
C SER A 738 2.01 20.31 -35.67
N VAL A 739 2.67 19.90 -34.59
CA VAL A 739 3.00 18.48 -34.32
C VAL A 739 1.75 17.62 -34.42
N TRP A 740 0.69 18.01 -33.72
CA TRP A 740 -0.59 17.29 -33.71
C TRP A 740 -1.30 17.32 -35.06
N GLY A 741 -1.21 18.42 -35.81
CA GLY A 741 -1.78 18.53 -37.15
C GLY A 741 -1.10 17.62 -38.16
N THR A 742 0.24 17.54 -38.10
CA THR A 742 1.02 16.65 -38.97
C THR A 742 0.71 15.18 -38.66
N LEU A 743 0.70 14.80 -37.39
CA LEU A 743 0.33 13.44 -36.98
C LEU A 743 -1.10 13.10 -37.37
N ALA A 744 -2.07 13.97 -37.07
CA ALA A 744 -3.46 13.77 -37.47
C ALA A 744 -3.62 13.57 -38.98
N SER A 745 -2.80 14.25 -39.80
CA SER A 745 -2.82 14.08 -41.25
C SER A 745 -2.43 12.68 -41.72
N LEU A 746 -1.62 11.93 -40.95
CA LEU A 746 -1.22 10.57 -41.29
C LEU A 746 -2.39 9.58 -41.23
N HIS A 747 -3.43 9.93 -40.46
CA HIS A 747 -4.63 9.12 -40.23
C HIS A 747 -5.79 9.47 -41.18
N VAL A 748 -5.62 10.45 -42.08
CA VAL A 748 -6.65 10.89 -43.03
C VAL A 748 -6.23 10.57 -44.46
N GLU A 749 -7.03 9.76 -45.15
CA GLU A 749 -6.88 9.45 -46.60
C GLU A 749 -7.91 10.16 -47.48
#